data_AF-A0A5N0YJQ2-F1
#
_entry.id   AF-A0A5N0YJQ2-F1
#
_cell.length_a   1.000
_cell.length_b   1.000
_cell.length_c   1.000
_cell.angle_alpha   90.00
_cell.angle_beta   90.00
_cell.angle_gamma   90.00
#
_symmetry.space_group_name_H-M   'P 1'
#
loop_
_entity.id
_entity.type
_entity.pdbx_description
1 polymer ?
#
loop_
_entity_poly.entity_id
_entity_poly.type
_entity_poly.pdbx_seq_one_letter_code
_entity_poly.pdbx_strand_id
1 'polypeptide(L)'
;MRRGSGVEGGKIRIYHLYQRTLSKKERGSFLKEEYGWSGSTLDIQGSSFSMMNCRPSKGITIIKKINNEDYVRVMKWSEVEERIGLLIRQNEYLTEEELKLVQSKKEESIKEELSQMDTEAEELTLFDLEEIETEEKPVVTEGYGTEVAFIPKIEAKKERINHGETIFEQIYRNKTNGFSFENIDVAQFYPSKARDKIKANLEAIRLSKEISQTPGRIATDKEREVLAKYVGWGGLASIFYERDDQYLSERNQLKVLLSAEDYRAARESVLTAYYTDPRIIQAIYQKIEAMGFKGGTILDPSTGTGNFFSAMPKTIRENSTLYGVELDPITGKIAQQLHPDANIEITGFEKTPLNKNKFDLVISNIPFDNFKIEDTNYSRKYSIHDYFIKKALDSVKEGGIVAVITSMSTMDKSDSSIRREYAEKADLLGAVRLPSNAFKKIAGTDVVTDILFFQKNSERELKYSPSWVFDGTDPEIPEVIMNNYFIRHKEMVLGDLAIKNFRGQTLTVKPREGDLIDHLNQAFLNFDGQLTISTETEMIDLVSVEKEGLEKEIPMFNYGVIDDEIFFNDAGELEKYTGSKKSIEKMKRLIEIKEALLSVIELQRNTEYTQEELQASLNQLNACYDEFVATYDSINKTGKIFDRDEYYPLLKSIEEVQEDGTVRKGDIFFQATIRKIEEITQVETAQEALQLSINRQMKVDLDYMVSIYPKDKEIIIDELEDSIFINPTKYQGDIYGDVWETREEYLSGDVKQKLAEAKLAIESYPEIFQKNISALEQSQPTPLKAGDIDYSLGATWIPT
;
A
#
# COMPACT_ATOMS: atom_id res chain seq x y z
N MET A 1 -16.31 -35.40 -16.80
CA MET A 1 -16.31 -34.49 -15.63
C MET A 1 -16.48 -35.23 -14.29
N ARG A 2 -17.48 -36.10 -14.08
CA ARG A 2 -17.60 -36.93 -12.84
C ARG A 2 -16.44 -37.91 -12.58
N ARG A 3 -15.54 -38.10 -13.56
CA ARG A 3 -14.32 -38.92 -13.44
C ARG A 3 -13.11 -38.13 -12.89
N GLY A 4 -13.27 -36.84 -12.59
CA GLY A 4 -12.16 -35.97 -12.16
C GLY A 4 -11.25 -35.52 -13.31
N SER A 5 -10.11 -34.93 -12.96
CA SER A 5 -9.06 -34.44 -13.89
C SER A 5 -8.24 -35.55 -14.55
N GLY A 6 -8.34 -36.79 -14.06
CA GLY A 6 -7.48 -37.91 -14.50
C GLY A 6 -6.14 -37.98 -13.76
N VAL A 7 -5.85 -37.04 -12.85
CA VAL A 7 -4.72 -37.08 -11.91
C VAL A 7 -5.13 -37.85 -10.65
N GLU A 8 -4.22 -38.64 -10.10
CA GLU A 8 -4.46 -39.36 -8.84
C GLU A 8 -4.87 -38.39 -7.71
N GLY A 9 -5.98 -38.71 -7.03
CA GLY A 9 -6.59 -37.83 -6.02
C GLY A 9 -7.22 -36.54 -6.55
N GLY A 10 -7.13 -36.25 -7.85
CA GLY A 10 -7.59 -34.99 -8.45
C GLY A 10 -9.09 -34.77 -8.34
N LYS A 11 -9.89 -35.85 -8.38
CA LYS A 11 -11.33 -35.79 -8.14
C LYS A 11 -11.66 -35.28 -6.73
N ILE A 12 -10.90 -35.68 -5.72
CA ILE A 12 -11.09 -35.25 -4.32
C ILE A 12 -10.57 -33.82 -4.11
N ARG A 13 -9.44 -33.46 -4.73
CA ARG A 13 -8.93 -32.07 -4.71
C ARG A 13 -9.89 -31.09 -5.37
N ILE A 14 -10.46 -31.44 -6.52
CA ILE A 14 -11.51 -30.63 -7.18
C ILE A 14 -12.73 -30.53 -6.26
N TYR A 15 -13.14 -31.60 -5.59
CA TYR A 15 -14.24 -31.50 -4.63
C TYR A 15 -13.93 -30.52 -3.48
N HIS A 16 -12.75 -30.59 -2.87
CA HIS A 16 -12.32 -29.67 -1.82
C HIS A 16 -12.15 -28.22 -2.29
N LEU A 17 -11.73 -28.01 -3.54
CA LEU A 17 -11.64 -26.68 -4.15
C LEU A 17 -12.99 -25.95 -4.09
N TYR A 18 -14.08 -26.66 -4.36
CA TYR A 18 -15.44 -26.09 -4.32
C TYR A 18 -16.00 -25.93 -2.91
N GLN A 19 -15.30 -26.42 -1.88
CA GLN A 19 -15.61 -26.15 -0.47
C GLN A 19 -14.89 -24.89 0.05
N ARG A 20 -13.97 -24.31 -0.72
CA ARG A 20 -13.24 -23.08 -0.38
C ARG A 20 -13.95 -21.85 -0.94
N THR A 21 -13.82 -20.71 -0.27
CA THR A 21 -14.36 -19.41 -0.69
C THR A 21 -13.50 -18.76 -1.78
N LEU A 22 -13.40 -19.42 -2.94
CA LEU A 22 -12.69 -18.92 -4.13
C LEU A 22 -13.66 -18.27 -5.14
N SER A 23 -13.20 -17.29 -5.91
CA SER A 23 -13.95 -16.72 -7.04
C SER A 23 -14.07 -17.72 -8.20
N LYS A 24 -15.03 -17.50 -9.12
CA LYS A 24 -15.16 -18.33 -10.35
C LYS A 24 -13.89 -18.31 -11.21
N LYS A 25 -13.15 -17.19 -11.20
CA LYS A 25 -11.91 -17.01 -11.97
C LYS A 25 -10.78 -17.85 -11.37
N GLU A 26 -10.65 -17.88 -10.05
CA GLU A 26 -9.66 -18.69 -9.34
C GLU A 26 -9.96 -20.19 -9.47
N ARG A 27 -11.23 -20.60 -9.29
CA ARG A 27 -11.63 -22.00 -9.54
C ARG A 27 -11.38 -22.42 -10.98
N GLY A 28 -11.67 -21.56 -11.96
CA GLY A 28 -11.37 -21.82 -13.36
C GLY A 28 -9.87 -21.94 -13.66
N SER A 29 -9.03 -21.17 -12.97
CA SER A 29 -7.56 -21.21 -13.09
C SER A 29 -6.98 -22.48 -12.47
N PHE A 30 -7.45 -22.86 -11.27
CA PHE A 30 -7.10 -24.13 -10.65
C PHE A 30 -7.54 -25.32 -11.52
N LEU A 31 -8.77 -25.31 -12.06
CA LEU A 31 -9.23 -26.39 -12.95
C LEU A 31 -8.40 -26.49 -14.23
N LYS A 32 -7.93 -25.36 -14.76
CA LYS A 32 -7.03 -25.31 -15.91
C LYS A 32 -5.67 -25.97 -15.63
N GLU A 33 -5.12 -25.77 -14.43
CA GLU A 33 -3.88 -26.39 -13.98
C GLU A 33 -4.08 -27.88 -13.64
N GLU A 34 -5.14 -28.18 -12.90
CA GLU A 34 -5.46 -29.52 -12.40
C GLU A 34 -5.83 -30.50 -13.53
N TYR A 35 -6.52 -30.05 -14.59
CA TYR A 35 -6.74 -30.86 -15.80
C TYR A 35 -5.55 -30.86 -16.75
N GLY A 36 -4.72 -29.81 -16.72
CA GLY A 36 -3.52 -29.67 -17.53
C GLY A 36 -3.69 -30.01 -19.01
N TRP A 37 -2.63 -30.58 -19.60
CA TRP A 37 -2.70 -31.25 -20.90
C TRP A 37 -3.08 -32.71 -20.70
N SER A 38 -4.36 -33.02 -20.88
CA SER A 38 -4.89 -34.38 -20.71
C SER A 38 -5.90 -34.73 -21.80
N GLY A 39 -6.14 -36.03 -21.98
CA GLY A 39 -7.13 -36.52 -22.93
C GLY A 39 -7.70 -37.86 -22.49
N SER A 40 -8.95 -38.12 -22.84
CA SER A 40 -9.61 -39.38 -22.51
C SER A 40 -10.65 -39.75 -23.56
N THR A 41 -10.79 -41.04 -23.84
CA THR A 41 -11.91 -41.55 -24.64
C THR A 41 -13.20 -41.50 -23.82
N LEU A 42 -14.28 -41.02 -24.44
CA LEU A 42 -15.61 -40.94 -23.85
C LEU A 42 -16.52 -41.97 -24.52
N ASP A 43 -17.42 -42.56 -23.75
CA ASP A 43 -18.49 -43.39 -24.27
C ASP A 43 -19.77 -42.53 -24.37
N ILE A 44 -20.02 -41.98 -25.56
CA ILE A 44 -21.19 -41.13 -25.82
C ILE A 44 -22.14 -41.91 -26.71
N GLN A 45 -23.38 -42.10 -26.24
CA GLN A 45 -24.41 -42.88 -26.92
C GLN A 45 -24.63 -42.38 -28.37
N GLY A 46 -24.64 -43.32 -29.32
CA GLY A 46 -24.79 -43.05 -30.74
C GLY A 46 -23.56 -42.50 -31.46
N SER A 47 -22.36 -42.55 -30.87
CA SER A 47 -21.09 -42.26 -31.55
C SER A 47 -20.32 -43.53 -31.88
N SER A 48 -19.60 -43.54 -33.00
CA SER A 48 -18.63 -44.60 -33.32
C SER A 48 -17.31 -44.42 -32.57
N PHE A 49 -16.96 -43.17 -32.24
CA PHE A 49 -15.81 -42.82 -31.40
C PHE A 49 -16.05 -41.44 -30.76
N SER A 50 -15.71 -41.27 -29.48
CA SER A 50 -15.72 -39.97 -28.82
C SER A 50 -14.48 -39.76 -27.95
N MET A 51 -13.97 -38.54 -27.93
CA MET A 51 -12.75 -38.16 -27.21
C MET A 51 -12.90 -36.78 -26.58
N MET A 52 -12.30 -36.62 -25.42
CA MET A 52 -12.11 -35.37 -24.71
C MET A 52 -10.64 -34.99 -24.74
N ASN A 53 -10.32 -33.76 -25.13
CA ASN A 53 -8.98 -33.19 -25.10
C ASN A 53 -8.98 -31.89 -24.30
N CYS A 54 -8.20 -31.84 -23.22
CA CYS A 54 -8.01 -30.69 -22.37
C CYS A 54 -6.76 -29.92 -22.83
N ARG A 55 -6.92 -28.61 -23.06
CA ARG A 55 -5.82 -27.71 -23.39
C ARG A 55 -5.90 -26.48 -22.50
N PRO A 56 -4.85 -26.15 -21.72
CA PRO A 56 -4.89 -25.01 -20.81
C PRO A 56 -5.27 -23.69 -21.49
N SER A 57 -4.84 -23.47 -22.73
CA SER A 57 -5.12 -22.25 -23.49
C SER A 57 -6.50 -22.21 -24.18
N LYS A 58 -7.22 -23.34 -24.28
CA LYS A 58 -8.48 -23.42 -25.06
C LYS A 58 -9.68 -23.99 -24.29
N GLY A 59 -9.48 -24.64 -23.16
CA GLY A 59 -10.53 -25.33 -22.39
C GLY A 59 -10.62 -26.82 -22.73
N ILE A 60 -11.80 -27.40 -22.58
CA ILE A 60 -12.04 -28.83 -22.83
C ILE A 60 -12.76 -28.99 -24.17
N THR A 61 -12.11 -29.65 -25.12
CA THR A 61 -12.68 -29.97 -26.43
C THR A 61 -13.22 -31.40 -26.42
N ILE A 62 -14.51 -31.56 -26.72
CA ILE A 62 -15.16 -32.87 -26.90
C ILE A 62 -15.37 -33.08 -28.39
N ILE A 63 -14.92 -34.22 -28.90
CA ILE A 63 -15.06 -34.64 -30.29
C ILE A 63 -15.94 -35.89 -30.29
N LYS A 64 -17.03 -35.88 -31.05
CA LYS A 64 -17.95 -37.01 -31.24
C LYS A 64 -17.98 -37.36 -32.74
N LYS A 65 -17.71 -38.60 -33.10
CA LYS A 65 -17.76 -39.08 -34.49
C LYS A 65 -19.05 -39.87 -34.75
N ILE A 66 -19.81 -39.47 -35.77
CA ILE A 66 -21.04 -40.15 -36.21
C ILE A 66 -20.97 -40.27 -37.73
N ASN A 67 -21.15 -41.48 -38.29
CA ASN A 67 -21.16 -41.70 -39.74
C ASN A 67 -19.95 -41.10 -40.50
N ASN A 68 -18.76 -41.16 -39.90
CA ASN A 68 -17.52 -40.57 -40.41
C ASN A 68 -17.41 -39.04 -40.40
N GLU A 69 -18.36 -38.33 -39.80
CA GLU A 69 -18.30 -36.88 -39.55
C GLU A 69 -17.93 -36.55 -38.10
N ASP A 70 -17.07 -35.53 -37.92
CA ASP A 70 -16.57 -35.10 -36.61
C ASP A 70 -17.38 -33.90 -36.09
N TYR A 71 -18.01 -34.08 -34.93
CA TYR A 71 -18.74 -33.03 -34.21
C TYR A 71 -17.88 -32.55 -33.03
N VAL A 72 -17.46 -31.29 -33.07
CA VAL A 72 -16.53 -30.72 -32.08
C VAL A 72 -17.25 -29.68 -31.22
N ARG A 73 -17.14 -29.79 -29.90
CA ARG A 73 -17.58 -28.78 -28.94
C ARG A 73 -16.41 -28.37 -28.06
N VAL A 74 -16.11 -27.08 -28.03
CA VAL A 74 -15.11 -26.50 -27.12
C VAL A 74 -15.83 -25.85 -25.96
N MET A 75 -15.56 -26.32 -24.74
CA MET A 75 -16.04 -25.70 -23.51
C MET A 75 -14.93 -24.85 -22.92
N LYS A 76 -15.19 -23.56 -22.72
CA LYS A 76 -14.24 -22.66 -22.05
C LYS A 76 -14.12 -23.01 -20.57
N TRP A 77 -13.02 -22.63 -19.93
CA TRP A 77 -12.80 -22.93 -18.50
C TRP A 77 -13.88 -22.37 -17.58
N SER A 78 -14.50 -21.24 -17.93
CA SER A 78 -15.67 -20.69 -17.23
C SER A 78 -16.87 -21.64 -17.27
N GLU A 79 -17.15 -22.25 -18.42
CA GLU A 79 -18.25 -23.21 -18.57
C GLU A 79 -17.96 -24.55 -17.86
N VAL A 80 -16.68 -24.96 -17.85
CA VAL A 80 -16.21 -26.15 -17.13
C VAL A 80 -16.36 -25.95 -15.62
N GLU A 81 -16.00 -24.77 -15.10
CA GLU A 81 -16.16 -24.39 -13.69
C GLU A 81 -17.63 -24.43 -13.27
N GLU A 82 -18.52 -23.82 -14.06
CA GLU A 82 -19.94 -23.79 -13.73
C GLU A 82 -20.54 -25.20 -13.76
N ARG A 83 -20.15 -26.03 -14.73
CA ARG A 83 -20.67 -27.39 -14.87
C ARG A 83 -20.22 -28.32 -13.74
N ILE A 84 -18.96 -28.22 -13.29
CA ILE A 84 -18.48 -29.00 -12.13
C ILE A 84 -19.14 -28.50 -10.84
N GLY A 85 -19.29 -27.18 -10.68
CA GLY A 85 -19.97 -26.61 -9.51
C GLY A 85 -21.46 -26.99 -9.42
N LEU A 86 -22.14 -27.18 -10.56
CA LEU A 86 -23.50 -27.73 -10.59
C LEU A 86 -23.54 -29.19 -10.14
N LEU A 87 -22.63 -30.03 -10.64
CA LEU A 87 -22.56 -31.45 -10.28
C LEU A 87 -22.27 -31.64 -8.77
N ILE A 88 -21.44 -30.79 -8.18
CA ILE A 88 -21.12 -30.84 -6.74
C ILE A 88 -22.35 -30.41 -5.92
N ARG A 89 -23.01 -29.29 -6.28
CA ARG A 89 -24.24 -28.83 -5.60
C ARG A 89 -25.40 -29.82 -5.66
N GLN A 90 -25.46 -30.64 -6.71
CA GLN A 90 -26.47 -31.68 -6.87
C GLN A 90 -26.07 -33.02 -6.20
N ASN A 91 -24.93 -33.08 -5.51
CA ASN A 91 -24.34 -34.32 -4.97
C ASN A 91 -24.14 -35.42 -6.02
N GLU A 92 -23.89 -35.04 -7.27
CA GLU A 92 -23.70 -35.95 -8.40
C GLU A 92 -22.23 -36.10 -8.82
N TYR A 93 -21.31 -35.41 -8.13
CA TYR A 93 -19.89 -35.39 -8.50
C TYR A 93 -19.06 -36.54 -7.88
N LEU A 94 -19.26 -36.83 -6.59
CA LEU A 94 -18.67 -37.98 -5.88
C LEU A 94 -19.69 -39.11 -5.75
N THR A 95 -19.23 -40.36 -5.70
CA THR A 95 -20.08 -41.49 -5.31
C THR A 95 -20.25 -41.56 -3.79
N GLU A 96 -21.27 -42.26 -3.31
CA GLU A 96 -21.49 -42.44 -1.87
C GLU A 96 -20.30 -43.10 -1.15
N GLU A 97 -19.60 -44.02 -1.82
CA GLU A 97 -18.40 -44.67 -1.27
C GLU A 97 -17.20 -43.70 -1.20
N GLU A 98 -17.00 -42.88 -2.23
CA GLU A 98 -15.94 -41.85 -2.24
C GLU A 98 -16.19 -40.78 -1.17
N LEU A 99 -17.45 -40.40 -0.95
CA LEU A 99 -17.83 -39.43 0.07
C LEU A 99 -17.58 -39.96 1.49
N LYS A 100 -17.87 -41.24 1.74
CA LYS A 100 -17.58 -41.91 3.02
C LYS A 100 -16.08 -41.98 3.32
N LEU A 101 -15.26 -42.23 2.29
CA LEU A 101 -13.79 -42.28 2.43
C LEU A 101 -13.20 -40.90 2.80
N VAL A 102 -13.78 -39.82 2.26
CA VAL A 102 -13.38 -38.44 2.61
C VAL A 102 -13.76 -38.09 4.05
N GLN A 103 -14.90 -38.61 4.53
CA GLN A 103 -15.38 -38.39 5.89
C GLN A 103 -14.58 -39.20 6.92
N SER A 104 -14.26 -40.47 6.64
CA SER A 104 -13.54 -41.34 7.59
C SER A 104 -12.10 -40.88 7.84
N LYS A 105 -11.40 -40.37 6.81
CA LYS A 105 -10.04 -39.83 6.95
C LYS A 105 -9.98 -38.56 7.81
N LYS A 106 -11.09 -37.82 7.91
CA LYS A 106 -11.20 -36.62 8.74
C LYS A 106 -11.39 -36.97 10.23
N GLU A 107 -12.06 -38.08 10.54
CA GLU A 107 -12.24 -38.56 11.91
C GLU A 107 -10.97 -39.19 12.50
N GLU A 108 -10.13 -39.79 11.64
CA GLU A 108 -8.83 -40.36 12.03
C GLU A 108 -7.82 -39.27 12.41
N SER A 109 -7.78 -38.14 11.68
CA SER A 109 -6.90 -37.00 12.04
C SER A 109 -7.30 -36.32 13.35
N ILE A 110 -8.60 -36.25 13.64
CA ILE A 110 -9.12 -35.65 14.89
C ILE A 110 -8.80 -36.53 16.11
N LYS A 111 -8.78 -37.85 15.95
CA LYS A 111 -8.38 -38.79 17.03
C LYS A 111 -6.89 -38.75 17.34
N GLU A 112 -6.04 -38.51 16.33
CA GLU A 112 -4.60 -38.31 16.54
C GLU A 112 -4.30 -36.97 17.22
N GLU A 113 -5.06 -35.91 16.90
CA GLU A 113 -4.95 -34.59 17.55
C GLU A 113 -5.38 -34.63 19.03
N LEU A 114 -6.45 -35.34 19.37
CA LEU A 114 -6.94 -35.47 20.76
C LEU A 114 -5.99 -36.26 21.67
N SER A 115 -5.20 -37.18 21.13
CA SER A 115 -4.23 -37.97 21.92
C SER A 115 -2.94 -37.19 22.22
N GLN A 116 -2.65 -36.12 21.50
CA GLN A 116 -1.44 -35.30 21.68
C GLN A 116 -1.65 -34.15 22.68
N MET A 117 -2.90 -33.77 22.98
CA MET A 117 -3.23 -32.63 23.84
C MET A 117 -3.08 -32.88 25.37
N ASP A 118 -2.98 -34.13 25.84
CA ASP A 118 -2.99 -34.45 27.29
C ASP A 118 -1.61 -34.41 27.98
N THR A 119 -0.53 -34.05 27.26
CA THR A 119 0.85 -34.07 27.81
C THR A 119 1.66 -32.77 27.69
N GLU A 120 1.15 -31.71 27.05
CA GLU A 120 1.91 -30.47 26.80
C GLU A 120 1.15 -29.22 27.28
N ALA A 121 0.84 -29.17 28.58
CA ALA A 121 0.41 -27.94 29.23
C ALA A 121 1.62 -27.19 29.82
N GLU A 122 2.53 -26.71 28.98
CA GLU A 122 3.44 -25.58 29.23
C GLU A 122 4.24 -25.26 27.96
N GLU A 123 4.19 -23.98 27.53
CA GLU A 123 4.87 -23.36 26.38
C GLU A 123 4.49 -23.84 24.96
N LEU A 124 3.89 -22.94 24.16
CA LEU A 124 4.27 -22.77 22.75
C LEU A 124 3.82 -21.44 22.15
N THR A 125 4.72 -20.90 21.34
CA THR A 125 4.71 -19.58 20.71
C THR A 125 4.17 -19.60 19.29
N LEU A 126 3.75 -18.42 18.86
CA LEU A 126 3.19 -18.05 17.56
C LEU A 126 4.18 -18.20 16.39
N PHE A 127 4.36 -19.40 15.83
CA PHE A 127 4.86 -19.60 14.46
C PHE A 127 4.29 -20.92 13.93
N ASP A 128 3.29 -20.81 13.05
CA ASP A 128 3.01 -21.71 11.92
C ASP A 128 1.63 -21.33 11.34
N LEU A 129 1.53 -20.20 10.63
CA LEU A 129 0.40 -19.85 9.75
C LEU A 129 0.81 -18.70 8.78
N GLU A 130 1.53 -19.05 7.73
CA GLU A 130 1.48 -18.41 6.39
C GLU A 130 0.47 -19.25 5.56
N GLU A 131 -0.41 -18.81 4.67
CA GLU A 131 -0.73 -17.59 3.94
C GLU A 131 -2.20 -17.78 3.46
N ILE A 132 -3.06 -16.75 3.49
CA ILE A 132 -4.15 -16.59 2.52
C ILE A 132 -4.23 -15.10 2.14
N GLU A 133 -3.79 -14.82 0.91
CA GLU A 133 -4.05 -13.57 0.18
C GLU A 133 -5.55 -13.44 -0.14
N THR A 134 -6.10 -12.25 0.08
CA THR A 134 -7.40 -11.84 -0.43
C THR A 134 -7.20 -10.78 -1.51
N GLU A 135 -7.47 -11.14 -2.78
CA GLU A 135 -7.70 -10.18 -3.86
C GLU A 135 -9.14 -9.66 -3.79
N GLU A 136 -9.34 -8.35 -3.60
CA GLU A 136 -10.52 -7.65 -4.11
C GLU A 136 -10.10 -6.52 -5.05
N LYS A 137 -10.83 -6.41 -6.16
CA LYS A 137 -10.63 -5.45 -7.25
C LYS A 137 -11.26 -4.09 -6.92
N PRO A 138 -10.77 -3.01 -7.55
CA PRO A 138 -11.32 -1.67 -7.41
C PRO A 138 -12.56 -1.48 -8.29
N VAL A 139 -13.46 -0.61 -7.84
CA VAL A 139 -14.36 0.15 -8.71
C VAL A 139 -13.98 1.62 -8.57
N VAL A 140 -13.62 2.21 -9.70
CA VAL A 140 -13.36 3.63 -9.91
C VAL A 140 -14.61 4.26 -10.50
N THR A 141 -15.07 5.36 -9.90
CA THR A 141 -15.51 6.62 -10.54
C THR A 141 -15.35 7.71 -9.46
N GLU A 142 -14.41 8.65 -9.61
CA GLU A 142 -14.66 10.04 -10.12
C GLU A 142 -15.70 10.79 -9.26
N GLY A 143 -15.49 11.95 -8.65
CA GLY A 143 -14.42 12.95 -8.67
C GLY A 143 -15.01 14.26 -8.10
N TYR A 144 -14.30 14.88 -7.16
CA TYR A 144 -14.20 16.29 -6.73
C TYR A 144 -15.33 17.30 -7.06
N GLY A 145 -15.77 18.21 -6.19
CA GLY A 145 -15.21 18.63 -4.90
C GLY A 145 -15.96 19.82 -4.25
N THR A 146 -15.60 20.03 -2.98
CA THR A 146 -15.46 21.29 -2.21
C THR A 146 -16.38 22.49 -2.48
N GLU A 147 -17.07 22.97 -1.44
CA GLU A 147 -17.03 24.38 -1.01
C GLU A 147 -17.28 24.54 0.50
N VAL A 148 -16.80 25.67 1.00
CA VAL A 148 -16.41 26.05 2.36
C VAL A 148 -17.57 26.72 3.12
N ALA A 149 -17.76 26.45 4.42
CA ALA A 149 -18.41 27.42 5.32
C ALA A 149 -18.08 27.31 6.82
N PHE A 150 -17.34 28.31 7.31
CA PHE A 150 -17.52 29.09 8.54
C PHE A 150 -17.91 28.39 9.87
N ILE A 151 -16.93 28.32 10.78
CA ILE A 151 -17.09 27.98 12.20
C ILE A 151 -17.51 29.24 13.01
N PRO A 152 -18.55 29.17 13.87
CA PRO A 152 -18.87 30.26 14.79
C PRO A 152 -17.89 30.36 15.96
N LYS A 153 -17.61 31.61 16.29
CA LYS A 153 -16.68 32.16 17.29
C LYS A 153 -16.92 31.61 18.71
N ILE A 154 -15.92 30.96 19.31
CA ILE A 154 -15.86 30.71 20.76
C ILE A 154 -14.98 31.77 21.40
N GLU A 155 -15.57 32.57 22.30
CA GLU A 155 -14.88 33.62 23.06
C GLU A 155 -13.97 33.01 24.13
N ALA A 156 -12.66 32.99 23.88
CA ALA A 156 -11.65 32.74 24.90
C ALA A 156 -11.20 34.06 25.55
N LYS A 157 -11.26 34.11 26.88
CA LYS A 157 -10.74 35.21 27.72
C LYS A 157 -9.25 35.44 27.43
N LYS A 158 -8.92 36.69 27.10
CA LYS A 158 -7.55 37.16 26.88
C LYS A 158 -6.77 37.24 28.20
N GLU A 159 -5.70 36.46 28.31
CA GLU A 159 -4.52 36.88 29.07
C GLU A 159 -3.51 37.54 28.13
N ARG A 160 -2.97 38.68 28.56
CA ARG A 160 -2.04 39.51 27.79
C ARG A 160 -0.61 39.01 27.98
N ILE A 161 0.08 38.71 26.89
CA ILE A 161 1.56 38.65 26.87
C ILE A 161 2.06 39.53 25.71
N ASN A 162 3.03 40.38 26.05
CA ASN A 162 3.58 41.49 25.25
C ASN A 162 4.13 41.05 23.89
N HIS A 163 3.77 41.79 22.83
CA HIS A 163 4.39 41.72 21.52
C HIS A 163 5.74 42.44 21.51
N GLY A 164 6.79 41.75 21.08
CA GLY A 164 8.11 42.34 20.93
C GLY A 164 9.09 41.59 20.02
N GLU A 165 8.64 40.61 19.21
CA GLU A 165 9.49 39.96 18.20
C GLU A 165 8.70 39.79 16.91
N THR A 166 9.37 39.94 15.76
CA THR A 166 8.74 39.88 14.43
C THR A 166 8.64 38.44 13.92
N ILE A 167 7.64 38.16 13.08
CA ILE A 167 7.41 36.85 12.43
C ILE A 167 8.66 36.35 11.69
N PHE A 168 9.47 37.27 11.17
CA PHE A 168 10.72 36.95 10.47
C PHE A 168 11.80 36.39 11.42
N GLU A 169 11.85 36.85 12.68
CA GLU A 169 12.75 36.32 13.71
C GLU A 169 12.28 34.95 14.22
N GLN A 170 10.98 34.67 14.21
CA GLN A 170 10.43 33.35 14.53
C GLN A 170 10.76 32.29 13.44
N ILE A 171 10.70 32.67 12.16
CA ILE A 171 11.00 31.77 11.03
C ILE A 171 12.48 31.41 11.00
N TYR A 172 13.39 32.35 11.27
CA TYR A 172 14.83 32.08 11.30
C TYR A 172 15.28 31.27 12.53
N ARG A 173 14.51 31.30 13.63
CA ARG A 173 14.80 30.49 14.84
C ARG A 173 14.46 29.00 14.67
N ASN A 174 13.62 28.65 13.69
CA ASN A 174 13.11 27.28 13.50
C ASN A 174 14.04 26.35 12.70
N LYS A 175 15.20 26.81 12.23
CA LYS A 175 16.20 25.93 11.60
C LYS A 175 16.88 24.93 12.56
N THR A 176 16.47 24.87 13.85
CA THR A 176 17.07 23.97 14.85
C THR A 176 16.09 23.06 15.61
N ASN A 177 14.78 23.06 15.31
CA ASN A 177 13.78 22.52 16.24
C ASN A 177 12.93 21.36 15.68
N GLY A 178 13.55 20.27 15.24
CA GLY A 178 12.90 18.96 15.23
C GLY A 178 12.77 18.38 16.65
N PHE A 179 11.83 17.47 16.86
CA PHE A 179 11.72 16.70 18.11
C PHE A 179 13.00 15.90 18.34
N SER A 180 13.46 15.86 19.60
CA SER A 180 14.64 15.11 20.00
C SER A 180 14.42 14.41 21.34
N PHE A 181 15.02 13.23 21.49
CA PHE A 181 15.10 12.53 22.77
C PHE A 181 16.17 13.11 23.72
N GLU A 182 16.86 14.18 23.34
CA GLU A 182 17.83 14.84 24.18
C GLU A 182 17.16 15.33 25.49
N ASN A 183 17.67 14.88 26.64
CA ASN A 183 17.12 15.12 27.99
C ASN A 183 15.80 14.39 28.33
N ILE A 184 15.38 13.42 27.51
CA ILE A 184 14.23 12.55 27.82
C ILE A 184 14.75 11.20 28.33
N ASP A 185 14.15 10.70 29.43
CA ASP A 185 14.37 9.31 29.84
C ASP A 185 13.65 8.36 28.86
N VAL A 186 14.36 7.99 27.80
CA VAL A 186 13.88 7.09 26.74
C VAL A 186 13.44 5.72 27.26
N ALA A 187 13.93 5.28 28.43
CA ALA A 187 13.53 4.00 29.01
C ALA A 187 12.09 4.03 29.55
N GLN A 188 11.55 5.21 29.84
CA GLN A 188 10.20 5.42 30.39
C GLN A 188 9.30 6.26 29.48
N PHE A 189 9.80 6.70 28.32
CA PHE A 189 9.07 7.60 27.44
C PHE A 189 7.81 6.96 26.83
N TYR A 190 7.94 5.71 26.35
CA TYR A 190 6.84 5.00 25.71
C TYR A 190 5.91 4.32 26.73
N PRO A 191 4.58 4.27 26.46
CA PRO A 191 3.66 3.51 27.28
C PRO A 191 4.04 2.02 27.31
N SER A 192 3.96 1.38 28.48
CA SER A 192 4.34 -0.03 28.64
C SER A 192 3.18 -1.00 28.38
N LYS A 193 1.95 -0.64 28.76
CA LYS A 193 0.78 -1.51 28.61
C LYS A 193 0.13 -1.34 27.23
N ALA A 194 -0.35 -2.43 26.65
CA ALA A 194 -1.01 -2.42 25.33
C ALA A 194 -2.13 -1.37 25.22
N ARG A 195 -3.01 -1.28 26.23
CA ARG A 195 -4.10 -0.30 26.25
C ARG A 195 -3.63 1.16 26.28
N ASP A 196 -2.53 1.44 26.97
CA ASP A 196 -1.96 2.80 27.05
C ASP A 196 -1.26 3.17 25.74
N LYS A 197 -0.61 2.19 25.07
CA LYS A 197 -0.07 2.35 23.72
C LYS A 197 -1.18 2.63 22.69
N ILE A 198 -2.29 1.90 22.76
CA ILE A 198 -3.47 2.16 21.90
C ILE A 198 -3.99 3.59 22.10
N LYS A 199 -4.12 4.05 23.34
CA LYS A 199 -4.55 5.43 23.64
C LYS A 199 -3.57 6.46 23.08
N ALA A 200 -2.27 6.26 23.25
CA ALA A 200 -1.26 7.14 22.69
C ALA A 200 -1.34 7.21 21.15
N ASN A 201 -1.53 6.07 20.48
CA ASN A 201 -1.74 6.03 19.03
C ASN A 201 -3.00 6.82 18.60
N LEU A 202 -4.12 6.62 19.29
CA LEU A 202 -5.38 7.34 19.00
C LEU A 202 -5.23 8.85 19.20
N GLU A 203 -4.55 9.28 20.27
CA GLU A 203 -4.26 10.69 20.53
C GLU A 203 -3.35 11.30 19.46
N ALA A 204 -2.28 10.61 19.07
CA ALA A 204 -1.37 11.05 18.02
C ALA A 204 -2.07 11.15 16.65
N ILE A 205 -2.91 10.18 16.29
CA ILE A 205 -3.70 10.21 15.04
C ILE A 205 -4.66 11.41 15.05
N ARG A 206 -5.41 11.60 16.15
CA ARG A 206 -6.35 12.71 16.28
C ARG A 206 -5.63 14.05 16.14
N LEU A 207 -4.51 14.22 16.84
CA LEU A 207 -3.71 15.44 16.82
C LEU A 207 -3.08 15.70 15.44
N SER A 208 -2.54 14.66 14.79
CA SER A 208 -1.99 14.77 13.43
C SER A 208 -3.05 15.23 12.43
N LYS A 209 -4.29 14.70 12.51
CA LYS A 209 -5.41 15.16 11.68
C LYS A 209 -5.80 16.60 11.97
N GLU A 210 -5.88 16.98 13.25
CA GLU A 210 -6.21 18.36 13.66
C GLU A 210 -5.17 19.37 13.15
N ILE A 211 -3.88 19.02 13.21
CA ILE A 211 -2.80 19.86 12.69
C ILE A 211 -2.90 19.96 11.17
N SER A 212 -3.12 18.84 10.48
CA SER A 212 -3.20 18.78 9.00
C SER A 212 -4.39 19.55 8.42
N GLN A 213 -5.46 19.75 9.19
CA GLN A 213 -6.63 20.54 8.77
C GLN A 213 -6.39 22.05 8.78
N THR A 214 -5.31 22.53 9.40
CA THR A 214 -4.98 23.97 9.47
C THR A 214 -3.74 24.26 8.61
N PRO A 215 -3.88 24.86 7.41
CA PRO A 215 -2.75 25.16 6.54
C PRO A 215 -1.66 25.98 7.26
N GLY A 216 -0.41 25.54 7.16
CA GLY A 216 0.75 26.21 7.76
C GLY A 216 0.91 26.04 9.27
N ARG A 217 0.06 25.25 9.95
CA ARG A 217 0.23 24.94 11.38
C ARG A 217 1.36 23.94 11.58
N ILE A 218 2.24 24.24 12.53
CA ILE A 218 3.31 23.36 13.00
C ILE A 218 3.02 22.94 14.44
N ALA A 219 3.28 21.67 14.78
CA ALA A 219 3.15 21.16 16.13
C ALA A 219 4.03 21.93 17.14
N THR A 220 3.46 22.27 18.30
CA THR A 220 4.19 22.77 19.47
C THR A 220 5.02 21.66 20.14
N ASP A 221 5.98 22.00 21.00
CA ASP A 221 6.81 20.98 21.68
C ASP A 221 5.99 19.95 22.47
N LYS A 222 4.92 20.39 23.14
CA LYS A 222 4.00 19.48 23.86
C LYS A 222 3.22 18.57 22.92
N GLU A 223 2.81 19.09 21.78
CA GLU A 223 2.11 18.31 20.76
C GLU A 223 3.07 17.30 20.10
N ARG A 224 4.33 17.68 19.86
CA ARG A 224 5.37 16.77 19.38
C ARG A 224 5.63 15.63 20.35
N GLU A 225 5.63 15.87 21.66
CA GLU A 225 5.71 14.78 22.65
C GLU A 225 4.54 13.79 22.56
N VAL A 226 3.32 14.26 22.24
CA VAL A 226 2.16 13.37 22.03
C VAL A 226 2.33 12.57 20.74
N LEU A 227 2.73 13.24 19.65
CA LEU A 227 2.98 12.61 18.35
C LEU A 227 4.10 11.56 18.43
N ALA A 228 5.19 11.86 19.15
CA ALA A 228 6.35 10.98 19.32
C ALA A 228 6.05 9.70 20.12
N LYS A 229 4.93 9.65 20.85
CA LYS A 229 4.48 8.45 21.59
C LYS A 229 3.72 7.44 20.72
N TYR A 230 3.51 7.73 19.44
CA TYR A 230 2.97 6.77 18.49
C TYR A 230 3.94 5.58 18.33
N VAL A 231 3.44 4.36 18.49
CA VAL A 231 4.25 3.12 18.45
C VAL A 231 3.76 2.11 17.40
N GLY A 232 2.88 2.54 16.49
CA GLY A 232 2.32 1.67 15.47
C GLY A 232 1.46 0.55 16.00
N TRP A 233 1.11 -0.38 15.12
CA TRP A 233 0.12 -1.42 15.38
C TRP A 233 0.69 -2.84 15.54
N GLY A 234 1.98 -3.05 15.28
CA GLY A 234 2.54 -4.41 15.20
C GLY A 234 2.41 -5.22 16.50
N GLY A 235 2.68 -4.59 17.64
CA GLY A 235 2.45 -5.21 18.96
C GLY A 235 1.01 -5.09 19.48
N LEU A 236 0.08 -4.55 18.68
CA LEU A 236 -1.28 -4.16 19.10
C LEU A 236 -2.36 -4.76 18.18
N ALA A 237 -2.05 -5.85 17.46
CA ALA A 237 -2.95 -6.51 16.51
C ALA A 237 -4.37 -6.79 17.05
N SER A 238 -4.48 -7.05 18.34
CA SER A 238 -5.74 -7.39 19.02
C SER A 238 -6.81 -6.31 18.95
N ILE A 239 -6.45 -5.05 18.74
CA ILE A 239 -7.44 -3.99 18.51
C ILE A 239 -8.31 -4.27 17.27
N PHE A 240 -7.76 -4.95 16.26
CA PHE A 240 -8.45 -5.25 15.00
C PHE A 240 -9.26 -6.56 15.04
N TYR A 241 -9.26 -7.31 16.15
CA TYR A 241 -9.99 -8.58 16.26
C TYR A 241 -11.47 -8.37 16.54
N GLU A 242 -12.30 -8.39 15.50
CA GLU A 242 -13.73 -8.04 15.60
C GLU A 242 -14.56 -8.93 16.54
N ARG A 243 -14.07 -10.13 16.86
CA ARG A 243 -14.72 -11.08 17.78
C ARG A 243 -14.29 -10.91 19.24
N ASP A 244 -13.33 -10.03 19.51
CA ASP A 244 -12.79 -9.75 20.84
C ASP A 244 -13.26 -8.38 21.33
N ASP A 245 -13.96 -8.36 22.47
CA ASP A 245 -14.50 -7.14 23.08
C ASP A 245 -13.47 -6.39 23.94
N GLN A 246 -12.26 -6.94 24.15
CA GLN A 246 -11.22 -6.36 25.01
C GLN A 246 -10.92 -4.88 24.69
N TYR A 247 -10.95 -4.51 23.40
CA TYR A 247 -10.66 -3.16 22.90
C TYR A 247 -11.81 -2.58 22.06
N LEU A 248 -13.06 -3.01 22.29
CA LEU A 248 -14.21 -2.60 21.48
C LEU A 248 -14.37 -1.07 21.40
N SER A 249 -14.22 -0.38 22.53
CA SER A 249 -14.34 1.09 22.59
C SER A 249 -13.24 1.78 21.78
N GLU A 250 -11.99 1.37 21.97
CA GLU A 250 -10.82 1.92 21.25
C GLU A 250 -10.88 1.62 19.75
N ARG A 251 -11.32 0.43 19.36
CA ARG A 251 -11.56 0.05 17.96
C ARG A 251 -12.63 0.92 17.31
N ASN A 252 -13.74 1.18 18.01
CA ASN A 252 -14.79 2.06 17.48
C ASN A 252 -14.28 3.50 17.32
N GLN A 253 -13.49 4.01 18.26
CA GLN A 253 -12.83 5.32 18.12
C GLN A 253 -11.88 5.34 16.91
N LEU A 254 -11.12 4.27 16.69
CA LEU A 254 -10.22 4.15 15.54
C LEU A 254 -11.00 4.16 14.21
N LYS A 255 -12.12 3.41 14.12
CA LYS A 255 -13.01 3.38 12.95
C LYS A 255 -13.65 4.74 12.65
N VAL A 256 -13.89 5.56 13.66
CA VAL A 256 -14.40 6.94 13.49
C VAL A 256 -13.27 7.90 13.09
N LEU A 257 -12.07 7.72 13.63
CA LEU A 257 -10.92 8.60 13.35
C LEU A 257 -10.35 8.38 11.96
N LEU A 258 -10.39 7.16 11.42
CA LEU A 258 -9.78 6.78 10.15
C LEU A 258 -10.83 6.58 9.04
N SER A 259 -10.45 6.87 7.79
CA SER A 259 -11.24 6.42 6.64
C SER A 259 -11.22 4.88 6.58
N ALA A 260 -12.12 4.27 5.79
CA ALA A 260 -12.09 2.81 5.60
C ALA A 260 -10.75 2.33 5.00
N GLU A 261 -10.16 3.14 4.12
CA GLU A 261 -8.85 2.87 3.51
C GLU A 261 -7.71 3.01 4.53
N ASP A 262 -7.67 4.11 5.28
CA ASP A 262 -6.67 4.34 6.35
C ASP A 262 -6.77 3.24 7.43
N TYR A 263 -7.99 2.79 7.76
CA TYR A 263 -8.21 1.72 8.73
C TYR A 263 -7.70 0.37 8.21
N ARG A 264 -7.91 0.07 6.93
CA ARG A 264 -7.36 -1.12 6.29
C ARG A 264 -5.83 -1.06 6.28
N ALA A 265 -5.24 0.06 5.88
CA ALA A 265 -3.79 0.26 5.89
C ALA A 265 -3.21 0.11 7.32
N ALA A 266 -3.86 0.70 8.33
CA ALA A 266 -3.48 0.53 9.74
C ALA A 266 -3.50 -0.95 10.17
N ARG A 267 -4.52 -1.72 9.74
CA ARG A 267 -4.62 -3.16 10.02
C ARG A 267 -3.54 -3.97 9.30
N GLU A 268 -3.24 -3.64 8.04
CA GLU A 268 -2.18 -4.30 7.25
C GLU A 268 -0.79 -4.00 7.83
N SER A 269 -0.58 -2.79 8.35
CA SER A 269 0.67 -2.35 8.98
C SER A 269 1.04 -3.12 10.25
N VAL A 270 0.14 -3.94 10.81
CA VAL A 270 0.44 -4.82 11.96
C VAL A 270 1.65 -5.72 11.67
N LEU A 271 1.87 -6.09 10.41
CA LEU A 271 2.99 -6.96 10.06
C LEU A 271 4.35 -6.24 10.06
N THR A 272 4.38 -4.91 9.93
CA THR A 272 5.60 -4.16 9.61
C THR A 272 5.84 -2.92 10.48
N ALA A 273 4.85 -2.41 11.21
CA ALA A 273 4.92 -1.18 12.00
C ALA A 273 5.58 -1.39 13.38
N TYR A 274 6.85 -1.76 13.38
CA TYR A 274 7.67 -1.98 14.57
C TYR A 274 8.67 -0.85 14.79
N TYR A 275 8.63 -0.24 15.97
CA TYR A 275 9.44 0.94 16.28
C TYR A 275 10.74 0.55 17.01
N THR A 276 11.84 1.10 16.50
CA THR A 276 13.18 0.90 17.04
C THR A 276 13.36 1.62 18.37
N ASP A 277 13.96 0.93 19.35
CA ASP A 277 14.32 1.53 20.64
C ASP A 277 15.33 2.67 20.43
N PRO A 278 15.04 3.91 20.87
CA PRO A 278 15.96 5.04 20.74
C PRO A 278 17.35 4.78 21.31
N ARG A 279 17.48 3.90 22.31
CA ARG A 279 18.78 3.56 22.90
C ARG A 279 19.66 2.74 21.95
N ILE A 280 19.06 1.87 21.14
CA ILE A 280 19.77 1.13 20.08
C ILE A 280 20.23 2.12 18.99
N ILE A 281 19.35 3.06 18.61
CA ILE A 281 19.68 4.09 17.62
C ILE A 281 20.82 4.99 18.11
N GLN A 282 20.79 5.43 19.36
CA GLN A 282 21.85 6.22 19.98
C GLN A 282 23.20 5.49 19.94
N ALA A 283 23.23 4.18 20.23
CA ALA A 283 24.44 3.37 20.11
C ALA A 283 24.96 3.31 18.65
N ILE A 284 24.06 3.18 17.67
CA ILE A 284 24.44 3.21 16.24
C ILE A 284 25.05 4.58 15.88
N TYR A 285 24.45 5.70 16.29
CA TYR A 285 25.03 7.02 16.05
C TYR A 285 26.37 7.22 16.74
N GLN A 286 26.55 6.74 17.98
CA GLN A 286 27.84 6.77 18.67
C GLN A 286 28.91 6.02 17.87
N LYS A 287 28.56 4.87 17.29
CA LYS A 287 29.47 4.14 16.40
C LYS A 287 29.79 4.93 15.13
N ILE A 288 28.79 5.50 14.48
CA ILE A 288 28.96 6.31 13.25
C ILE A 288 29.81 7.57 13.52
N GLU A 289 29.61 8.24 14.66
CA GLU A 289 30.45 9.37 15.09
C GLU A 289 31.90 8.94 15.33
N ALA A 290 32.11 7.79 15.98
CA ALA A 290 33.44 7.21 16.19
C ALA A 290 34.14 6.83 14.86
N MET A 291 33.39 6.53 13.81
CA MET A 291 33.92 6.32 12.44
C MET A 291 34.28 7.64 11.72
N GLY A 292 34.05 8.80 12.37
CA GLY A 292 34.43 10.11 11.86
C GLY A 292 33.29 10.91 11.22
N PHE A 293 32.05 10.43 11.26
CA PHE A 293 30.91 11.17 10.72
C PHE A 293 30.57 12.37 11.62
N LYS A 294 30.56 13.57 11.05
CA LYS A 294 30.27 14.83 11.76
C LYS A 294 29.01 15.54 11.27
N GLY A 295 28.38 15.00 10.23
CA GLY A 295 27.23 15.57 9.53
C GLY A 295 27.38 15.47 8.01
N GLY A 296 26.26 15.47 7.30
CA GLY A 296 26.22 15.31 5.84
C GLY A 296 24.79 15.05 5.34
N THR A 297 24.64 14.49 4.15
CA THR A 297 23.31 14.09 3.65
C THR A 297 22.94 12.70 4.19
N ILE A 298 21.84 12.63 4.94
CA ILE A 298 21.38 11.40 5.63
C ILE A 298 20.03 10.97 5.06
N LEU A 299 19.91 9.69 4.70
CA LEU A 299 18.66 9.08 4.27
C LEU A 299 18.17 8.01 5.25
N ASP A 300 16.90 8.10 5.63
CA ASP A 300 16.13 7.01 6.24
C ASP A 300 15.03 6.53 5.25
N PRO A 301 15.23 5.43 4.51
CA PRO A 301 14.29 4.95 3.48
C PRO A 301 12.98 4.35 4.02
N SER A 302 12.85 4.17 5.33
CA SER A 302 11.63 3.67 6.00
C SER A 302 11.48 4.35 7.35
N THR A 303 11.22 5.66 7.29
CA THR A 303 11.37 6.60 8.42
C THR A 303 10.41 6.34 9.57
N GLY A 304 9.24 5.75 9.32
CA GLY A 304 8.15 5.69 10.30
C GLY A 304 7.80 7.09 10.79
N THR A 305 7.77 7.29 12.11
CA THR A 305 7.62 8.64 12.71
C THR A 305 8.92 9.42 12.82
N GLY A 306 10.06 8.86 12.42
CA GLY A 306 11.37 9.52 12.48
C GLY A 306 12.17 9.27 13.76
N ASN A 307 12.03 8.10 14.40
CA ASN A 307 12.82 7.76 15.59
C ASN A 307 14.34 7.88 15.35
N PHE A 308 14.83 7.56 14.14
CA PHE A 308 16.23 7.75 13.77
C PHE A 308 16.66 9.21 13.74
N PHE A 309 15.78 10.13 13.35
CA PHE A 309 16.06 11.56 13.43
C PHE A 309 15.91 12.09 14.85
N SER A 310 14.93 11.60 15.61
CA SER A 310 14.66 11.99 16.99
C SER A 310 15.79 11.59 17.96
N ALA A 311 16.44 10.45 17.72
CA ALA A 311 17.54 9.94 18.55
C ALA A 311 18.93 10.43 18.08
N MET A 312 18.99 11.24 17.02
CA MET A 312 20.23 11.75 16.46
C MET A 312 20.93 12.73 17.43
N PRO A 313 22.26 12.63 17.62
CA PRO A 313 23.02 13.64 18.36
C PRO A 313 22.85 15.02 17.76
N LYS A 314 22.68 16.03 18.61
CA LYS A 314 22.48 17.43 18.21
C LYS A 314 23.57 17.94 17.27
N THR A 315 24.83 17.60 17.55
CA THR A 315 26.00 17.96 16.74
C THR A 315 25.94 17.42 15.32
N ILE A 316 25.46 16.19 15.13
CA ILE A 316 25.25 15.60 13.80
C ILE A 316 24.06 16.28 13.12
N ARG A 317 22.95 16.48 13.84
CA ARG A 317 21.73 17.09 13.29
C ARG A 317 21.98 18.49 12.73
N GLU A 318 22.67 19.35 13.48
CA GLU A 318 22.99 20.73 13.08
C GLU A 318 23.88 20.80 11.83
N ASN A 319 24.63 19.74 11.54
CA ASN A 319 25.55 19.64 10.41
C ASN A 319 25.03 18.71 9.29
N SER A 320 23.75 18.32 9.32
CA SER A 320 23.19 17.36 8.37
C SER A 320 21.97 17.90 7.63
N THR A 321 21.77 17.38 6.42
CA THR A 321 20.51 17.52 5.68
C THR A 321 19.79 16.17 5.69
N LEU A 322 18.55 16.15 6.16
CA LEU A 322 17.82 14.93 6.47
C LEU A 322 16.78 14.61 5.40
N TYR A 323 16.75 13.36 4.97
CA TYR A 323 15.90 12.83 3.92
C TYR A 323 15.19 11.59 4.46
N GLY A 324 13.86 11.58 4.45
CA GLY A 324 13.05 10.46 4.91
C GLY A 324 12.09 9.99 3.84
N VAL A 325 11.89 8.68 3.74
CA VAL A 325 10.83 8.07 2.92
C VAL A 325 9.96 7.22 3.83
N GLU A 326 8.64 7.38 3.73
CA GLU A 326 7.67 6.60 4.48
C GLU A 326 6.47 6.24 3.60
N LEU A 327 6.05 4.98 3.63
CA LEU A 327 4.94 4.49 2.82
C LEU A 327 3.58 4.85 3.44
N ASP A 328 3.47 4.75 4.77
CA ASP A 328 2.21 4.95 5.48
C ASP A 328 1.91 6.46 5.68
N PRO A 329 0.77 6.98 5.17
CA PRO A 329 0.47 8.41 5.25
C PRO A 329 0.29 8.95 6.67
N ILE A 330 -0.12 8.13 7.63
CA ILE A 330 -0.32 8.57 9.02
C ILE A 330 1.04 8.84 9.66
N THR A 331 1.94 7.86 9.58
CA THR A 331 3.28 7.95 10.16
C THR A 331 4.14 8.97 9.43
N GLY A 332 4.05 9.06 8.10
CA GLY A 332 4.72 10.10 7.31
C GLY A 332 4.29 11.52 7.70
N LYS A 333 2.99 11.76 7.91
CA LYS A 333 2.49 13.07 8.41
C LYS A 333 2.94 13.36 9.83
N ILE A 334 2.97 12.34 10.69
CA ILE A 334 3.52 12.48 12.05
C ILE A 334 5.01 12.86 11.98
N ALA A 335 5.79 12.19 11.13
CA ALA A 335 7.21 12.46 10.93
C ALA A 335 7.46 13.90 10.44
N GLN A 336 6.67 14.40 9.48
CA GLN A 336 6.75 15.80 9.01
C GLN A 336 6.53 16.82 10.15
N GLN A 337 5.65 16.50 11.11
CA GLN A 337 5.40 17.37 12.27
C GLN A 337 6.49 17.27 13.36
N LEU A 338 7.07 16.08 13.52
CA LEU A 338 8.19 15.85 14.43
C LEU A 338 9.50 16.43 13.87
N HIS A 339 9.69 16.43 12.56
CA HIS A 339 10.92 16.84 11.90
C HIS A 339 10.64 17.81 10.74
N PRO A 340 10.17 19.04 11.03
CA PRO A 340 9.91 20.05 10.00
C PRO A 340 11.19 20.54 9.30
N ASP A 341 12.36 20.20 9.84
CA ASP A 341 13.70 20.43 9.29
C ASP A 341 14.21 19.29 8.41
N ALA A 342 13.41 18.22 8.21
CA ALA A 342 13.72 17.10 7.34
C ALA A 342 12.82 17.07 6.10
N ASN A 343 13.36 16.63 4.98
CA ASN A 343 12.60 16.41 3.75
C ASN A 343 11.99 14.99 3.78
N ILE A 344 10.70 14.89 4.08
CA ILE A 344 10.01 13.60 4.25
C ILE A 344 9.00 13.38 3.12
N GLU A 345 9.27 12.37 2.31
CA GLU A 345 8.42 11.92 1.22
C GLU A 345 7.49 10.80 1.67
N ILE A 346 6.18 10.99 1.45
CA ILE A 346 5.15 10.01 1.77
C ILE A 346 4.87 9.17 0.52
N THR A 347 5.72 8.17 0.27
CA THR A 347 5.64 7.29 -0.89
C THR A 347 6.40 5.98 -0.66
N GLY A 348 6.19 5.00 -1.52
CA GLY A 348 6.96 3.76 -1.51
C GLY A 348 8.42 4.01 -1.89
N PHE A 349 9.34 3.36 -1.17
CA PHE A 349 10.78 3.46 -1.49
C PHE A 349 11.08 3.03 -2.92
N GLU A 350 10.29 2.11 -3.48
CA GLU A 350 10.38 1.66 -4.87
C GLU A 350 9.99 2.71 -5.91
N LYS A 351 9.13 3.66 -5.52
CA LYS A 351 8.68 4.76 -6.37
C LYS A 351 9.46 6.05 -6.15
N THR A 352 10.32 6.09 -5.12
CA THR A 352 11.08 7.29 -4.81
C THR A 352 12.21 7.48 -5.84
N PRO A 353 12.22 8.62 -6.58
CA PRO A 353 13.29 8.95 -7.51
C PRO A 353 14.50 9.43 -6.71
N LEU A 354 15.32 8.50 -6.24
CA LEU A 354 16.56 8.82 -5.56
C LEU A 354 17.71 8.91 -6.55
N ASN A 355 18.34 10.07 -6.58
CA ASN A 355 19.60 10.27 -7.29
C ASN A 355 20.67 9.33 -6.71
N LYS A 356 21.31 8.54 -7.58
CA LYS A 356 22.41 7.65 -7.19
C LYS A 356 23.58 8.47 -6.64
N ASN A 357 24.30 7.91 -5.68
CA ASN A 357 25.52 8.49 -5.10
C ASN A 357 25.34 9.90 -4.51
N LYS A 358 24.29 10.16 -3.74
CA LYS A 358 24.03 11.48 -3.14
C LYS A 358 24.09 11.51 -1.61
N PHE A 359 23.96 10.37 -0.95
CA PHE A 359 23.91 10.31 0.53
C PHE A 359 25.27 9.96 1.14
N ASP A 360 25.67 10.67 2.18
CA ASP A 360 26.86 10.31 2.97
C ASP A 360 26.56 9.12 3.92
N LEU A 361 25.32 9.05 4.41
CA LEU A 361 24.85 8.02 5.34
C LEU A 361 23.42 7.58 4.97
N VAL A 362 23.20 6.26 4.87
CA VAL A 362 21.86 5.68 4.99
C VAL A 362 21.75 4.98 6.33
N ILE A 363 20.74 5.33 7.12
CA ILE A 363 20.52 4.75 8.45
C ILE A 363 19.04 4.42 8.65
N SER A 364 18.70 3.18 9.00
CA SER A 364 17.30 2.77 9.10
C SER A 364 17.06 1.45 9.83
N ASN A 365 15.80 1.22 10.18
CA ASN A 365 15.25 -0.11 10.46
C ASN A 365 14.35 -0.48 9.28
N ILE A 366 14.84 -1.36 8.40
CA ILE A 366 14.17 -1.65 7.14
C ILE A 366 13.05 -2.70 7.35
N PRO A 367 12.00 -2.72 6.53
CA PRO A 367 10.90 -3.69 6.70
C PRO A 367 11.34 -5.15 6.54
N PHE A 368 10.79 -6.04 7.38
CA PHE A 368 11.07 -7.48 7.39
C PHE A 368 9.89 -8.27 6.84
N ASP A 369 10.04 -8.78 5.62
CA ASP A 369 9.06 -9.70 5.04
C ASP A 369 9.72 -10.55 3.93
N ASN A 370 8.99 -11.54 3.44
CA ASN A 370 9.44 -12.47 2.41
C ASN A 370 8.86 -12.16 1.01
N PHE A 371 7.93 -11.22 0.90
CA PHE A 371 7.45 -10.76 -0.41
C PHE A 371 8.53 -10.00 -1.18
N LYS A 372 8.36 -9.94 -2.51
CA LYS A 372 9.35 -9.40 -3.43
C LYS A 372 8.91 -8.08 -4.03
N ILE A 373 9.81 -7.11 -4.03
CA ILE A 373 9.65 -5.80 -4.68
C ILE A 373 10.11 -5.91 -6.13
N GLU A 374 9.31 -5.33 -7.03
CA GLU A 374 9.64 -5.10 -8.42
C GLU A 374 9.92 -3.60 -8.63
N ASP A 375 11.11 -3.30 -9.13
CA ASP A 375 11.55 -1.94 -9.44
C ASP A 375 12.21 -1.99 -10.82
N THR A 376 11.74 -1.14 -11.72
CA THR A 376 12.15 -1.09 -13.13
C THR A 376 13.63 -0.75 -13.30
N ASN A 377 14.27 -0.17 -12.29
CA ASN A 377 15.71 0.12 -12.28
C ASN A 377 16.59 -1.13 -12.10
N TYR A 378 16.01 -2.28 -11.75
CA TYR A 378 16.74 -3.51 -11.53
C TYR A 378 16.23 -4.67 -12.40
N SER A 379 17.15 -5.56 -12.77
CA SER A 379 16.87 -6.68 -13.69
C SER A 379 16.07 -7.84 -13.09
N ARG A 380 15.85 -7.85 -11.77
CA ARG A 380 15.12 -8.90 -11.06
C ARG A 380 14.42 -8.36 -9.82
N LYS A 381 13.42 -9.11 -9.34
CA LYS A 381 12.72 -8.84 -8.08
C LYS A 381 13.58 -9.27 -6.89
N TYR A 382 13.55 -8.50 -5.81
CA TYR A 382 14.29 -8.80 -4.57
C TYR A 382 13.30 -8.91 -3.40
N SER A 383 13.60 -9.74 -2.40
CA SER A 383 12.87 -9.70 -1.13
C SER A 383 12.95 -8.30 -0.54
N ILE A 384 11.93 -7.86 0.20
CA ILE A 384 11.85 -6.45 0.64
C ILE A 384 13.09 -5.96 1.39
N HIS A 385 13.58 -6.70 2.38
CA HIS A 385 14.80 -6.33 3.12
C HIS A 385 16.03 -6.25 2.21
N ASP A 386 16.13 -7.14 1.21
CA ASP A 386 17.24 -7.11 0.27
C ASP A 386 17.21 -5.91 -0.67
N TYR A 387 16.00 -5.58 -1.13
CA TYR A 387 15.73 -4.44 -1.99
C TYR A 387 16.17 -3.14 -1.31
N PHE A 388 15.80 -2.96 -0.04
CA PHE A 388 16.16 -1.78 0.74
C PHE A 388 17.67 -1.63 0.89
N ILE A 389 18.39 -2.71 1.26
CA ILE A 389 19.86 -2.68 1.36
C ILE A 389 20.50 -2.38 0.00
N LYS A 390 20.04 -3.04 -1.05
CA LYS A 390 20.58 -2.86 -2.40
C LYS A 390 20.43 -1.41 -2.87
N LYS A 391 19.23 -0.84 -2.77
CA LYS A 391 18.97 0.54 -3.17
C LYS A 391 19.66 1.55 -2.25
N ALA A 392 19.81 1.25 -0.96
CA ALA A 392 20.63 2.05 -0.04
C ALA A 392 22.09 2.13 -0.49
N LEU A 393 22.71 0.98 -0.83
CA LEU A 393 24.08 0.93 -1.36
C LEU A 393 24.23 1.69 -2.69
N ASP A 394 23.19 1.71 -3.52
CA ASP A 394 23.15 2.50 -4.76
C ASP A 394 22.97 4.01 -4.52
N SER A 395 22.36 4.38 -3.40
CA SER A 395 22.07 5.77 -3.05
C SER A 395 23.22 6.47 -2.33
N VAL A 396 24.02 5.76 -1.54
CA VAL A 396 25.18 6.36 -0.85
C VAL A 396 26.34 6.68 -1.80
N LYS A 397 27.07 7.76 -1.51
CA LYS A 397 28.32 8.14 -2.19
C LYS A 397 29.39 7.07 -1.99
N GLU A 398 30.38 7.06 -2.86
CA GLU A 398 31.57 6.23 -2.67
C GLU A 398 32.23 6.56 -1.32
N GLY A 399 32.57 5.55 -0.52
CA GLY A 399 33.03 5.72 0.86
C GLY A 399 31.94 6.04 1.89
N GLY A 400 30.69 6.28 1.47
CA GLY A 400 29.54 6.46 2.35
C GLY A 400 29.14 5.18 3.08
N ILE A 401 28.36 5.31 4.16
CA ILE A 401 27.98 4.19 5.04
C ILE A 401 26.50 3.87 4.92
N VAL A 402 26.17 2.58 4.90
CA VAL A 402 24.82 2.06 5.10
C VAL A 402 24.79 1.31 6.43
N ALA A 403 24.04 1.83 7.41
CA ALA A 403 23.87 1.24 8.74
C ALA A 403 22.40 0.87 8.95
N VAL A 404 22.06 -0.42 8.84
CA VAL A 404 20.66 -0.87 8.83
C VAL A 404 20.39 -1.97 9.83
N ILE A 405 19.21 -1.95 10.42
CA ILE A 405 18.65 -3.07 11.18
C ILE A 405 17.81 -3.91 10.21
N THR A 406 18.10 -5.20 10.10
CA THR A 406 17.44 -6.13 9.19
C THR A 406 17.13 -7.48 9.85
N SER A 407 16.29 -8.30 9.21
CA SER A 407 16.07 -9.69 9.61
C SER A 407 17.35 -10.52 9.50
N MET A 408 17.53 -11.49 10.42
CA MET A 408 18.64 -12.45 10.38
C MET A 408 18.75 -13.21 9.05
N SER A 409 17.62 -13.35 8.32
CA SER A 409 17.57 -14.01 7.00
C SER A 409 18.48 -13.34 5.98
N THR A 410 18.76 -12.04 6.11
CA THR A 410 19.66 -11.30 5.22
C THR A 410 21.05 -11.97 5.17
N MET A 411 21.58 -12.32 6.35
CA MET A 411 22.89 -12.93 6.50
C MET A 411 22.83 -14.46 6.40
N ASP A 412 21.79 -15.11 6.93
CA ASP A 412 21.76 -16.56 7.11
C ASP A 412 21.12 -17.36 5.98
N LYS A 413 20.35 -16.74 5.07
CA LYS A 413 19.72 -17.49 3.97
C LYS A 413 20.77 -18.20 3.10
N SER A 414 20.46 -19.41 2.65
CA SER A 414 21.37 -20.25 1.86
C SER A 414 21.71 -19.66 0.48
N ASP A 415 20.80 -18.91 -0.13
CA ASP A 415 21.11 -18.20 -1.38
C ASP A 415 22.07 -17.02 -1.13
N SER A 416 23.32 -17.21 -1.52
CA SER A 416 24.37 -16.18 -1.45
C SER A 416 24.30 -15.13 -2.56
N SER A 417 23.40 -15.26 -3.55
CA SER A 417 23.41 -14.41 -4.75
C SER A 417 23.36 -12.92 -4.43
N ILE A 418 22.47 -12.52 -3.53
CA ILE A 418 22.33 -11.11 -3.15
C ILE A 418 23.51 -10.60 -2.31
N ARG A 419 24.08 -11.43 -1.43
CA ARG A 419 25.27 -11.05 -0.64
C ARG A 419 26.49 -10.86 -1.53
N ARG A 420 26.57 -11.55 -2.67
CA ARG A 420 27.59 -11.26 -3.70
C ARG A 420 27.41 -9.88 -4.30
N GLU A 421 26.17 -9.50 -4.64
CA GLU A 421 25.90 -8.15 -5.16
C GLU A 421 26.22 -7.06 -4.13
N TYR A 422 25.99 -7.31 -2.84
CA TYR A 422 26.43 -6.40 -1.78
C TYR A 422 27.95 -6.28 -1.74
N ALA A 423 28.66 -7.41 -1.74
CA ALA A 423 30.12 -7.43 -1.70
C ALA A 423 30.77 -6.76 -2.91
N GLU A 424 30.14 -6.84 -4.09
CA GLU A 424 30.58 -6.14 -5.30
C GLU A 424 30.54 -4.62 -5.17
N LYS A 425 29.63 -4.07 -4.36
CA LYS A 425 29.47 -2.62 -4.19
C LYS A 425 30.04 -2.08 -2.88
N ALA A 426 30.24 -2.93 -1.89
CA ALA A 426 30.54 -2.49 -0.54
C ALA A 426 31.34 -3.50 0.28
N ASP A 427 32.03 -2.97 1.28
CA ASP A 427 32.65 -3.72 2.35
C ASP A 427 31.71 -3.86 3.54
N LEU A 428 31.54 -5.07 4.05
CA LEU A 428 30.92 -5.30 5.35
C LEU A 428 31.92 -4.89 6.43
N LEU A 429 31.69 -3.76 7.08
CA LEU A 429 32.50 -3.26 8.20
C LEU A 429 32.27 -4.12 9.44
N GLY A 430 31.01 -4.39 9.75
CA GLY A 430 30.60 -5.20 10.88
C GLY A 430 29.14 -5.57 10.83
N ALA A 431 28.80 -6.69 11.45
CA ALA A 431 27.43 -7.14 11.69
C ALA A 431 27.29 -7.52 13.17
N VAL A 432 26.18 -7.14 13.80
CA VAL A 432 25.88 -7.48 15.20
C VAL A 432 24.50 -8.12 15.28
N ARG A 433 24.42 -9.33 15.83
CA ARG A 433 23.16 -10.07 15.98
C ARG A 433 22.56 -9.84 17.36
N LEU A 434 21.32 -9.34 17.39
CA LEU A 434 20.61 -9.01 18.61
C LEU A 434 19.83 -10.20 19.17
N PRO A 435 19.60 -10.27 20.51
CA PRO A 435 18.74 -11.28 21.10
C PRO A 435 17.28 -11.07 20.70
N SER A 436 16.48 -12.14 20.72
CA SER A 436 15.10 -12.12 20.21
C SER A 436 14.20 -11.10 20.92
N ASN A 437 14.51 -10.74 22.17
CA ASN A 437 13.72 -9.80 22.96
C ASN A 437 14.12 -8.32 22.80
N ALA A 438 15.07 -7.99 21.91
CA ALA A 438 15.60 -6.64 21.74
C ALA A 438 14.51 -5.59 21.46
N PHE A 439 13.46 -5.96 20.73
CA PHE A 439 12.35 -5.07 20.37
C PHE A 439 11.06 -5.32 21.16
N LYS A 440 11.07 -6.25 22.12
CA LYS A 440 9.85 -6.70 22.83
C LYS A 440 9.16 -5.57 23.61
N LYS A 441 9.91 -4.67 24.24
CA LYS A 441 9.34 -3.61 25.10
C LYS A 441 8.52 -2.60 24.31
N ILE A 442 9.03 -2.14 23.17
CA ILE A 442 8.41 -1.08 22.36
C ILE A 442 7.53 -1.71 21.27
N ALA A 443 8.13 -2.57 20.44
CA ALA A 443 7.52 -3.13 19.25
C ALA A 443 6.67 -4.38 19.51
N GLY A 444 6.91 -5.10 20.61
CA GLY A 444 6.08 -6.24 21.03
C GLY A 444 6.42 -7.58 20.37
N THR A 445 7.58 -7.71 19.73
CA THR A 445 8.00 -8.93 19.00
C THR A 445 9.17 -9.65 19.66
N ASP A 446 9.21 -10.97 19.42
CA ASP A 446 10.33 -11.85 19.77
C ASP A 446 11.03 -12.34 18.49
N VAL A 447 11.77 -11.44 17.81
CA VAL A 447 12.47 -11.71 16.55
C VAL A 447 13.97 -11.44 16.66
N VAL A 448 14.79 -12.30 16.04
CA VAL A 448 16.24 -12.09 15.94
C VAL A 448 16.53 -11.22 14.72
N THR A 449 17.28 -10.15 14.94
CA THR A 449 17.64 -9.17 13.92
C THR A 449 19.14 -8.93 13.93
N ASP A 450 19.67 -8.48 12.79
CA ASP A 450 21.06 -8.08 12.64
C ASP A 450 21.15 -6.56 12.41
N ILE A 451 22.14 -5.92 13.02
CA ILE A 451 22.57 -4.55 12.69
C ILE A 451 23.78 -4.69 11.76
N LEU A 452 23.66 -4.22 10.52
CA LEU A 452 24.68 -4.34 9.49
C LEU A 452 25.26 -2.97 9.16
N PHE A 453 26.60 -2.89 9.10
CA PHE A 453 27.34 -1.72 8.65
C PHE A 453 28.09 -2.05 7.37
N PHE A 454 27.74 -1.39 6.28
CA PHE A 454 28.44 -1.45 5.01
C PHE A 454 29.11 -0.11 4.70
N GLN A 455 30.26 -0.15 4.06
CA GLN A 455 30.90 1.01 3.44
C GLN A 455 30.98 0.81 1.94
N LYS A 456 30.47 1.77 1.16
CA LYS A 456 30.51 1.68 -0.30
C LYS A 456 31.95 1.72 -0.80
N ASN A 457 32.29 0.75 -1.64
CA ASN A 457 33.60 0.57 -2.24
C ASN A 457 33.42 -0.08 -3.63
N SER A 458 32.69 0.62 -4.52
CA SER A 458 32.25 0.12 -5.81
C SER A 458 33.36 0.11 -6.87
N GLU A 459 34.42 0.89 -6.67
CA GLU A 459 35.58 0.90 -7.57
C GLU A 459 36.52 -0.31 -7.35
N ARG A 460 36.33 -1.07 -6.28
CA ARG A 460 37.17 -2.22 -5.96
C ARG A 460 36.89 -3.41 -6.86
N GLU A 461 37.94 -3.92 -7.49
CA GLU A 461 37.87 -5.21 -8.18
C GLU A 461 38.01 -6.38 -7.19
N LEU A 462 36.93 -7.16 -7.04
CA LEU A 462 36.94 -8.39 -6.25
C LEU A 462 37.38 -9.59 -7.09
N LYS A 463 38.53 -10.17 -6.76
CA LYS A 463 38.97 -11.46 -7.34
C LYS A 463 38.17 -12.65 -6.83
N TYR A 464 37.71 -12.58 -5.58
CA TYR A 464 36.95 -13.62 -4.89
C TYR A 464 35.91 -12.99 -3.98
N SER A 465 34.77 -13.66 -3.79
CA SER A 465 33.77 -13.23 -2.82
C SER A 465 34.31 -13.37 -1.39
N PRO A 466 34.14 -12.36 -0.52
CA PRO A 466 34.51 -12.44 0.90
C PRO A 466 33.82 -13.60 1.63
N SER A 467 34.40 -14.08 2.73
CA SER A 467 33.85 -15.25 3.45
C SER A 467 32.43 -15.04 3.98
N TRP A 468 32.09 -13.82 4.40
CA TRP A 468 30.77 -13.47 4.93
C TRP A 468 29.64 -13.59 3.89
N VAL A 469 29.96 -13.68 2.60
CA VAL A 469 28.97 -13.96 1.55
C VAL A 469 28.35 -15.35 1.71
N PHE A 470 29.05 -16.26 2.37
CA PHE A 470 28.68 -17.66 2.50
C PHE A 470 28.24 -17.99 3.93
N ASP A 471 27.34 -18.95 4.03
CA ASP A 471 27.00 -19.68 5.24
C ASP A 471 27.94 -20.88 5.45
N GLY A 472 27.90 -21.42 6.67
CA GLY A 472 28.69 -22.58 7.07
C GLY A 472 28.09 -23.25 8.30
N THR A 473 28.73 -24.33 8.73
CA THR A 473 28.39 -25.00 9.99
C THR A 473 29.38 -24.60 11.07
N ASP A 474 28.87 -24.30 12.25
CA ASP A 474 29.71 -24.03 13.42
C ASP A 474 30.34 -25.35 13.91
N PRO A 475 31.67 -25.46 14.03
CA PRO A 475 32.31 -26.68 14.53
C PRO A 475 31.88 -27.07 15.94
N GLU A 476 31.46 -26.11 16.77
CA GLU A 476 31.01 -26.32 18.15
C GLU A 476 29.51 -26.62 18.22
N ILE A 477 28.74 -26.25 17.19
CA ILE A 477 27.30 -26.50 17.08
C ILE A 477 26.99 -26.99 15.66
N PRO A 478 27.33 -28.25 15.30
CA PRO A 478 27.29 -28.73 13.92
C PRO A 478 25.89 -28.74 13.29
N GLU A 479 24.85 -28.69 14.13
CA GLU A 479 23.45 -28.68 13.74
C GLU A 479 22.95 -27.29 13.30
N VAL A 480 23.75 -26.23 13.51
CA VAL A 480 23.37 -24.86 13.15
C VAL A 480 24.15 -24.41 11.92
N ILE A 481 23.40 -24.15 10.83
CA ILE A 481 23.89 -23.42 9.67
C ILE A 481 23.67 -21.93 9.94
N MET A 482 24.74 -21.14 9.86
CA MET A 482 24.67 -19.68 10.01
C MET A 482 25.71 -18.99 9.13
N ASN A 483 25.59 -17.68 8.95
CA ASN A 483 26.56 -16.92 8.17
C ASN A 483 28.00 -17.06 8.72
N ASN A 484 28.98 -17.25 7.83
CA ASN A 484 30.40 -17.41 8.21
C ASN A 484 30.98 -16.22 8.99
N TYR A 485 30.40 -15.02 8.86
CA TYR A 485 30.77 -13.89 9.71
C TYR A 485 30.49 -14.19 11.19
N PHE A 486 29.27 -14.61 11.53
CA PHE A 486 28.89 -14.89 12.92
C PHE A 486 29.56 -16.14 13.49
N ILE A 487 29.91 -17.13 12.65
CA ILE A 487 30.73 -18.28 13.06
C ILE A 487 32.13 -17.82 13.51
N ARG A 488 32.72 -16.86 12.80
CA ARG A 488 34.07 -16.35 13.08
C ARG A 488 34.08 -15.29 14.18
N HIS A 489 32.99 -14.57 14.33
CA HIS A 489 32.83 -13.45 15.26
C HIS A 489 31.70 -13.73 16.24
N LYS A 490 31.86 -14.76 17.08
CA LYS A 490 30.84 -15.14 18.07
C LYS A 490 30.58 -14.04 19.10
N GLU A 491 31.56 -13.17 19.34
CA GLU A 491 31.44 -11.95 20.14
C GLU A 491 30.42 -10.94 19.58
N MET A 492 30.07 -11.05 18.30
CA MET A 492 29.06 -10.20 17.65
C MET A 492 27.64 -10.77 17.77
N VAL A 493 27.46 -11.92 18.41
CA VAL A 493 26.15 -12.48 18.74
C VAL A 493 25.84 -12.14 20.20
N LEU A 494 24.91 -11.19 20.41
CA LEU A 494 24.59 -10.63 21.73
C LEU A 494 23.64 -11.51 22.53
N GLY A 495 23.96 -12.79 22.65
CA GLY A 495 23.17 -13.76 23.37
C GLY A 495 23.62 -15.19 23.14
N ASP A 496 22.86 -16.14 23.66
CA ASP A 496 23.14 -17.57 23.50
C ASP A 496 22.32 -18.14 22.35
N LEU A 497 23.01 -18.75 21.39
CA LEU A 497 22.38 -19.46 20.27
C LEU A 497 21.56 -20.63 20.82
N ALA A 498 20.32 -20.71 20.37
CA ALA A 498 19.42 -21.81 20.69
C ALA A 498 18.58 -22.17 19.46
N ILE A 499 18.05 -23.38 19.44
CA ILE A 499 17.10 -23.82 18.42
C ILE A 499 15.72 -23.83 19.06
N LYS A 500 14.74 -23.23 18.38
CA LYS A 500 13.33 -23.22 18.80
C LYS A 500 12.53 -24.19 17.91
N ASN A 501 11.68 -25.00 18.56
CA ASN A 501 10.74 -26.00 18.00
C ASN A 501 11.33 -27.24 17.28
N PHE A 502 10.72 -28.41 17.55
CA PHE A 502 11.03 -29.70 16.93
C PHE A 502 10.25 -29.84 15.61
N ARG A 503 10.94 -30.09 14.49
CA ARG A 503 10.44 -30.14 13.07
C ARG A 503 10.46 -28.82 12.26
N GLY A 504 11.22 -27.83 12.69
CA GLY A 504 11.52 -26.64 11.86
C GLY A 504 12.84 -25.93 12.17
N GLN A 505 13.61 -26.38 13.16
CA GLN A 505 14.91 -25.85 13.62
C GLN A 505 15.14 -24.35 13.31
N THR A 506 14.36 -23.46 13.93
CA THR A 506 14.60 -22.02 13.76
C THR A 506 15.65 -21.56 14.75
N LEU A 507 16.76 -21.01 14.25
CA LEU A 507 17.80 -20.41 15.06
C LEU A 507 17.23 -19.21 15.83
N THR A 508 17.49 -19.15 17.13
CA THR A 508 17.14 -18.02 17.99
C THR A 508 18.33 -17.62 18.85
N VAL A 509 18.29 -16.41 19.41
CA VAL A 509 19.33 -15.86 20.28
C VAL A 509 18.69 -15.48 21.60
N LYS A 510 18.96 -16.25 22.64
CA LYS A 510 18.48 -15.99 24.00
C LYS A 510 19.26 -14.84 24.61
N PRO A 511 18.61 -13.89 25.28
CA PRO A 511 19.31 -12.80 25.96
C PRO A 511 20.23 -13.34 27.06
N ARG A 512 21.43 -12.79 27.16
CA ARG A 512 22.35 -12.99 28.29
C ARG A 512 22.06 -12.00 29.41
N GLU A 513 22.52 -12.31 30.63
CA GLU A 513 22.48 -11.36 31.75
C GLU A 513 23.28 -10.09 31.42
N GLY A 514 22.76 -8.92 31.84
CA GLY A 514 23.38 -7.62 31.58
C GLY A 514 22.47 -6.68 30.78
N ASP A 515 22.92 -5.44 30.58
CA ASP A 515 22.21 -4.48 29.75
C ASP A 515 22.57 -4.68 28.27
N LEU A 516 21.56 -4.69 27.40
CA LEU A 516 21.74 -4.90 25.96
C LEU A 516 22.59 -3.80 25.31
N ILE A 517 22.45 -2.54 25.76
CA ILE A 517 23.16 -1.41 25.19
C ILE A 517 24.65 -1.47 25.54
N ASP A 518 24.98 -1.93 26.75
CA ASP A 518 26.37 -2.19 27.13
C ASP A 518 27.00 -3.25 26.24
N HIS A 519 26.32 -4.39 26.03
CA HIS A 519 26.80 -5.45 25.12
C HIS A 519 26.94 -4.96 23.68
N LEU A 520 25.98 -4.15 23.21
CA LEU A 520 26.01 -3.58 21.87
C LEU A 520 27.20 -2.64 21.67
N ASN A 521 27.45 -1.75 22.63
CA ASN A 521 28.59 -0.85 22.61
C ASN A 521 29.92 -1.63 22.64
N GLN A 522 30.02 -2.73 23.40
CA GLN A 522 31.20 -3.59 23.36
C GLN A 522 31.39 -4.26 22.00
N ALA A 523 30.32 -4.78 21.38
CA ALA A 523 30.41 -5.35 20.03
C ALA A 523 30.88 -4.33 18.99
N PHE A 524 30.40 -3.09 19.08
CA PHE A 524 30.81 -1.99 18.21
C PHE A 524 32.28 -1.59 18.32
N LEU A 525 33.00 -1.99 19.37
CA LEU A 525 34.45 -1.78 19.47
C LEU A 525 35.28 -2.77 18.63
N ASN A 526 34.68 -3.87 18.15
CA ASN A 526 35.40 -4.95 17.49
C ASN A 526 35.51 -4.79 15.96
N PHE A 527 35.03 -3.69 15.39
CA PHE A 527 35.23 -3.36 13.98
C PHE A 527 35.44 -1.87 13.79
N ASP A 528 36.10 -1.47 12.69
CA ASP A 528 36.40 -0.08 12.37
C ASP A 528 35.64 0.39 11.12
N GLY A 529 35.68 1.70 10.86
CA GLY A 529 35.16 2.34 9.66
C GLY A 529 35.69 3.77 9.55
N GLN A 530 35.81 4.31 8.33
CA GLN A 530 36.29 5.69 8.11
C GLN A 530 35.36 6.44 7.17
N LEU A 531 34.68 7.47 7.66
CA LEU A 531 33.88 8.38 6.83
C LEU A 531 34.71 9.62 6.45
N THR A 532 35.05 9.74 5.17
CA THR A 532 35.65 10.97 4.62
C THR A 532 34.57 11.75 3.90
N ILE A 533 34.11 12.83 4.51
CA ILE A 533 32.99 13.63 4.01
C ILE A 533 33.55 14.69 3.05
N SER A 534 33.02 14.75 1.83
CA SER A 534 33.28 15.90 0.95
C SER A 534 32.53 17.11 1.51
N THR A 535 33.21 18.24 1.70
CA THR A 535 32.60 19.49 2.20
C THR A 535 31.67 20.17 1.19
N GLU A 536 31.38 19.53 0.06
CA GLU A 536 30.43 20.02 -0.95
C GLU A 536 29.03 19.59 -0.57
N THR A 537 28.27 20.51 0.04
CA THR A 537 26.83 20.36 0.23
C THR A 537 26.14 20.57 -1.12
N GLU A 538 25.96 19.50 -1.88
CA GLU A 538 24.98 19.50 -2.96
C GLU A 538 23.58 19.40 -2.34
N MET A 539 22.70 20.36 -2.63
CA MET A 539 21.28 20.17 -2.35
C MET A 539 20.81 18.97 -3.19
N ILE A 540 20.35 17.93 -2.51
CA ILE A 540 19.60 16.87 -3.18
C ILE A 540 18.18 17.40 -3.28
N ASP A 541 17.75 17.73 -4.49
CA ASP A 541 16.33 17.94 -4.75
C ASP A 541 15.62 16.60 -4.58
N LEU A 542 15.12 16.33 -3.36
CA LEU A 542 13.89 15.57 -3.26
C LEU A 542 12.82 16.48 -3.84
N VAL A 543 12.01 15.92 -4.73
CA VAL A 543 11.04 16.65 -5.55
C VAL A 543 10.01 17.35 -4.64
N SER A 544 10.35 18.55 -4.17
CA SER A 544 9.40 19.57 -3.77
C SER A 544 9.16 20.44 -5.00
N VAL A 545 8.18 20.06 -5.82
CA VAL A 545 7.58 21.01 -6.76
C VAL A 545 6.73 21.98 -5.92
N GLU A 546 7.38 22.94 -5.29
CA GLU A 546 6.75 24.24 -5.11
C GLU A 546 6.93 25.00 -6.42
N LYS A 547 5.86 24.99 -7.21
CA LYS A 547 5.67 25.88 -8.35
C LYS A 547 5.82 27.32 -7.89
N GLU A 548 6.95 27.94 -8.17
CA GLU A 548 7.02 29.37 -8.46
C GLU A 548 8.31 29.71 -9.20
N GLY A 549 8.21 29.77 -10.52
CA GLY A 549 9.28 30.21 -11.41
C GLY A 549 9.13 29.57 -12.78
N LEU A 550 8.72 30.35 -13.78
CA LEU A 550 8.74 29.91 -15.17
C LEU A 550 10.18 29.65 -15.63
N GLU A 551 10.68 28.44 -15.43
CA GLU A 551 11.61 27.79 -16.35
C GLU A 551 10.96 26.47 -16.77
N LYS A 552 10.79 26.27 -18.08
CA LYS A 552 10.09 25.12 -18.66
C LYS A 552 10.81 23.83 -18.30
N GLU A 553 10.48 23.21 -17.17
CA GLU A 553 10.86 21.83 -16.92
C GLU A 553 10.10 20.92 -17.89
N ILE A 554 10.86 20.07 -18.59
CA ILE A 554 10.29 19.05 -19.47
C ILE A 554 9.65 18.00 -18.55
N PRO A 555 8.34 17.70 -18.63
CA PRO A 555 7.71 16.68 -17.79
C PRO A 555 8.37 15.30 -17.98
N MET A 556 8.24 14.39 -17.00
CA MET A 556 8.77 13.02 -17.14
C MET A 556 8.19 12.33 -18.37
N PHE A 557 9.00 11.50 -19.04
CA PHE A 557 8.67 10.75 -20.25
C PHE A 557 8.25 11.61 -21.46
N ASN A 558 8.72 12.86 -21.50
CA ASN A 558 8.43 13.79 -22.58
C ASN A 558 9.69 14.32 -23.23
N TYR A 559 9.61 14.65 -24.52
CA TYR A 559 10.59 15.50 -25.16
C TYR A 559 10.27 16.98 -24.93
N GLY A 560 11.31 17.81 -24.83
CA GLY A 560 11.22 19.26 -24.81
C GLY A 560 12.50 19.92 -25.28
N VAL A 561 12.48 21.25 -25.40
CA VAL A 561 13.60 22.04 -25.92
C VAL A 561 14.17 22.93 -24.81
N ILE A 562 15.48 22.84 -24.59
CA ILE A 562 16.26 23.68 -23.67
C ILE A 562 17.45 24.22 -24.46
N ASP A 563 17.67 25.54 -24.46
CA ASP A 563 18.76 26.22 -25.18
C ASP A 563 18.91 25.80 -26.66
N ASP A 564 17.78 25.66 -27.36
CA ASP A 564 17.68 25.23 -28.76
C ASP A 564 18.11 23.76 -29.02
N GLU A 565 18.35 22.99 -27.96
CA GLU A 565 18.65 21.55 -28.00
C GLU A 565 17.47 20.74 -27.49
N ILE A 566 17.32 19.51 -27.99
CA ILE A 566 16.20 18.64 -27.60
C ILE A 566 16.67 17.68 -26.52
N PHE A 567 15.89 17.58 -25.45
CA PHE A 567 16.09 16.62 -24.39
C PHE A 567 14.85 15.74 -24.24
N PHE A 568 15.08 14.49 -23.84
CA PHE A 568 14.06 13.59 -23.33
C PHE A 568 14.23 13.49 -21.82
N ASN A 569 13.15 13.68 -21.07
CA ASN A 569 13.18 13.44 -19.64
C ASN A 569 12.86 11.96 -19.37
N ASP A 570 13.87 11.16 -19.06
CA ASP A 570 13.71 9.78 -18.63
C ASP A 570 13.60 9.72 -17.10
N ALA A 571 12.37 9.81 -16.58
CA ALA A 571 12.06 9.70 -15.15
C ALA A 571 12.90 10.63 -14.22
N GLY A 572 13.24 11.83 -14.70
CA GLY A 572 14.02 12.85 -13.99
C GLY A 572 15.40 13.12 -14.61
N GLU A 573 15.91 12.24 -15.48
CA GLU A 573 17.19 12.43 -16.16
C GLU A 573 16.98 13.03 -17.56
N LEU A 574 17.63 14.18 -17.84
CA LEU A 574 17.57 14.83 -19.16
C LEU A 574 18.57 14.20 -20.13
N GLU A 575 18.08 13.33 -21.01
CA GLU A 575 18.86 12.74 -22.10
C GLU A 575 18.85 13.65 -23.32
N LYS A 576 20.01 14.19 -23.70
CA LYS A 576 20.13 14.96 -24.94
C LYS A 576 19.88 14.07 -26.16
N TYR A 577 18.92 14.46 -26.99
CA TYR A 577 18.68 13.77 -28.25
C TYR A 577 19.78 14.09 -29.27
N THR A 578 20.41 13.05 -29.80
CA THR A 578 21.36 13.15 -30.91
C THR A 578 20.77 12.55 -32.18
N GLY A 579 20.76 13.30 -33.27
CA GLY A 579 20.25 12.81 -34.55
C GLY A 579 20.76 13.64 -35.74
N SER A 580 20.32 13.28 -36.94
CA SER A 580 20.60 14.10 -38.13
C SER A 580 19.94 15.48 -38.01
N LYS A 581 20.47 16.51 -38.68
CA LYS A 581 19.83 17.84 -38.71
C LYS A 581 18.34 17.78 -39.09
N LYS A 582 18.01 16.91 -40.05
CA LYS A 582 16.62 16.67 -40.47
C LYS A 582 15.77 16.01 -39.37
N SER A 583 16.35 15.13 -38.57
CA SER A 583 15.67 14.47 -37.44
C SER A 583 15.41 15.45 -36.29
N ILE A 584 16.40 16.28 -35.96
CA ILE A 584 16.28 17.32 -34.93
C ILE A 584 15.18 18.31 -35.31
N GLU A 585 15.22 18.84 -36.54
CA GLU A 585 14.19 19.77 -37.03
C GLU A 585 12.80 19.13 -36.99
N LYS A 586 12.68 17.88 -37.45
CA LYS A 586 11.42 17.15 -37.40
C LYS A 586 10.88 16.99 -35.97
N MET A 587 11.75 16.71 -34.99
CA MET A 587 11.31 16.59 -33.60
C MET A 587 10.92 17.93 -32.98
N LYS A 588 11.64 19.04 -33.28
CA LYS A 588 11.23 20.39 -32.82
C LYS A 588 9.79 20.69 -33.26
N ARG A 589 9.46 20.41 -34.53
CA ARG A 589 8.09 20.60 -35.04
C ARG A 589 7.05 19.69 -34.37
N LEU A 590 7.40 18.45 -34.02
CA LEU A 590 6.48 17.58 -33.26
C LEU A 590 6.25 18.09 -31.82
N ILE A 591 7.29 18.63 -31.18
CA ILE A 591 7.18 19.26 -29.86
C ILE A 591 6.28 20.51 -29.93
N GLU A 592 6.42 21.34 -30.97
CA GLU A 592 5.56 22.51 -31.18
C GLU A 592 4.08 22.13 -31.33
N ILE A 593 3.77 21.10 -32.13
CA ILE A 593 2.40 20.60 -32.27
C ILE A 593 1.89 20.06 -30.93
N LYS A 594 2.72 19.34 -30.17
CA LYS A 594 2.37 18.82 -28.85
C LYS A 594 1.98 19.93 -27.89
N GLU A 595 2.83 20.95 -27.76
CA GLU A 595 2.58 22.10 -26.88
C GLU A 595 1.30 22.85 -27.29
N ALA A 596 1.07 23.04 -28.59
CA ALA A 596 -0.16 23.68 -29.09
C ALA A 596 -1.41 22.84 -28.83
N LEU A 597 -1.34 21.51 -28.99
CA LEU A 597 -2.45 20.60 -28.74
C LEU A 597 -2.83 20.57 -27.26
N LEU A 598 -1.84 20.46 -26.36
CA LEU A 598 -2.07 20.48 -24.91
C LEU A 598 -2.68 21.81 -24.48
N SER A 599 -2.27 22.92 -25.09
CA SER A 599 -2.85 24.25 -24.83
C SER A 599 -4.35 24.32 -25.23
N VAL A 600 -4.75 23.69 -26.34
CA VAL A 600 -6.17 23.59 -26.73
C VAL A 600 -6.97 22.76 -25.72
N ILE A 601 -6.43 21.65 -25.25
CA ILE A 601 -7.08 20.76 -24.29
C ILE A 601 -7.27 21.44 -22.93
N GLU A 602 -6.21 22.06 -22.40
CA GLU A 602 -6.25 22.76 -21.11
C GLU A 602 -7.24 23.93 -21.13
N LEU A 603 -7.28 24.69 -22.23
CA LEU A 603 -8.25 25.77 -22.40
C LEU A 603 -9.70 25.25 -22.32
N GLN A 604 -10.00 24.12 -22.98
CA GLN A 604 -11.34 23.53 -22.97
C GLN A 604 -11.76 22.93 -21.62
N ARG A 605 -10.80 22.64 -20.73
CA ARG A 605 -11.07 22.16 -19.37
C ARG A 605 -11.44 23.29 -18.40
N ASN A 606 -11.10 24.53 -18.73
CA ASN A 606 -11.47 25.69 -17.92
C ASN A 606 -12.98 26.01 -18.10
N THR A 607 -13.69 26.33 -17.03
CA THR A 607 -15.12 26.66 -17.06
C THR A 607 -15.41 28.04 -17.67
N GLU A 608 -14.38 28.89 -17.79
CA GLU A 608 -14.46 30.30 -18.20
C GLU A 608 -13.48 30.65 -19.35
N TYR A 609 -13.64 30.04 -20.54
CA TYR A 609 -12.95 30.51 -21.75
C TYR A 609 -13.92 31.16 -22.74
N THR A 610 -13.41 32.12 -23.49
CA THR A 610 -14.13 32.83 -24.56
C THR A 610 -13.98 32.12 -25.92
N GLN A 611 -14.92 32.34 -26.82
CA GLN A 611 -14.86 31.75 -28.16
C GLN A 611 -13.64 32.28 -28.94
N GLU A 612 -13.23 33.52 -28.70
CA GLU A 612 -12.05 34.15 -29.27
C GLU A 612 -10.75 33.47 -28.80
N GLU A 613 -10.64 33.12 -27.52
CA GLU A 613 -9.48 32.39 -26.97
C GLU A 613 -9.38 30.99 -27.54
N LEU A 614 -10.53 30.28 -27.66
CA LEU A 614 -10.57 28.97 -28.30
C LEU A 614 -10.12 29.07 -29.76
N GLN A 615 -10.63 30.04 -30.51
CA GLN A 615 -10.25 30.22 -31.91
C GLN A 615 -8.76 30.56 -32.07
N ALA A 616 -8.18 31.35 -31.17
CA ALA A 616 -6.75 31.65 -31.17
C ALA A 616 -5.89 30.39 -30.95
N SER A 617 -6.25 29.56 -29.98
CA SER A 617 -5.55 28.31 -29.68
C SER A 617 -5.68 27.29 -30.83
N LEU A 618 -6.87 27.17 -31.43
CA LEU A 618 -7.10 26.35 -32.62
C LEU A 618 -6.28 26.83 -33.82
N ASN A 619 -6.17 28.14 -34.04
CA ASN A 619 -5.36 28.71 -35.12
C ASN A 619 -3.87 28.39 -34.94
N GLN A 620 -3.36 28.44 -33.71
CA GLN A 620 -1.98 28.08 -33.40
C GLN A 620 -1.71 26.59 -33.65
N LEU A 621 -2.60 25.71 -33.19
CA LEU A 621 -2.51 24.27 -33.46
C LEU A 621 -2.53 23.97 -34.97
N ASN A 622 -3.45 24.61 -35.71
CA ASN A 622 -3.52 24.47 -37.16
C ASN A 622 -2.23 24.94 -37.85
N ALA A 623 -1.68 26.09 -37.45
CA ALA A 623 -0.46 26.62 -38.04
C ALA A 623 0.75 25.68 -37.83
N CYS A 624 0.94 25.19 -36.61
CA CYS A 624 2.03 24.25 -36.29
C CYS A 624 1.90 22.95 -37.08
N TYR A 625 0.67 22.42 -37.17
CA TYR A 625 0.39 21.19 -37.91
C TYR A 625 0.57 21.36 -39.43
N ASP A 626 0.05 22.43 -40.02
CA ASP A 626 0.12 22.66 -41.47
C ASP A 626 1.57 22.85 -41.93
N GLU A 627 2.38 23.54 -41.13
CA GLU A 627 3.80 23.70 -41.39
C GLU A 627 4.58 22.36 -41.34
N PHE A 628 4.24 21.51 -40.37
CA PHE A 628 4.80 20.17 -40.26
C PHE A 628 4.42 19.29 -41.46
N VAL A 629 3.14 19.24 -41.82
CA VAL A 629 2.64 18.39 -42.92
C VAL A 629 3.20 18.80 -44.26
N ALA A 630 3.38 20.11 -44.51
CA ALA A 630 4.01 20.62 -45.71
C ALA A 630 5.43 20.08 -45.94
N THR A 631 6.14 19.71 -44.85
CA THR A 631 7.55 19.29 -44.90
C THR A 631 7.73 17.78 -44.69
N TYR A 632 6.92 17.16 -43.83
CA TYR A 632 7.16 15.80 -43.30
C TYR A 632 6.01 14.81 -43.54
N ASP A 633 4.98 15.17 -44.33
CA ASP A 633 3.74 14.38 -44.52
C ASP A 633 2.98 14.25 -43.17
N SER A 634 2.27 13.17 -42.91
CA SER A 634 1.48 13.02 -41.67
C SER A 634 2.31 12.64 -40.42
N ILE A 635 1.80 13.00 -39.24
CA ILE A 635 2.29 12.57 -37.93
C ILE A 635 2.31 11.04 -37.86
N ASN A 636 1.28 10.37 -38.38
CA ASN A 636 1.21 8.90 -38.43
C ASN A 636 2.34 8.25 -39.25
N LYS A 637 2.95 8.97 -40.21
CA LYS A 637 4.08 8.50 -41.02
C LYS A 637 5.45 8.85 -40.43
N THR A 638 5.52 9.36 -39.19
CA THR A 638 6.80 9.74 -38.57
C THR A 638 7.70 8.60 -38.14
N GLY A 639 7.23 7.36 -38.18
CA GLY A 639 8.00 6.18 -37.78
C GLY A 639 8.15 6.12 -36.25
N LYS A 640 9.36 5.81 -35.77
CA LYS A 640 9.67 5.68 -34.34
C LYS A 640 10.38 6.90 -33.74
N ILE A 641 10.43 8.03 -34.46
CA ILE A 641 11.27 9.17 -34.05
C ILE A 641 10.81 9.82 -32.74
N PHE A 642 9.53 9.69 -32.40
CA PHE A 642 8.89 10.35 -31.26
C PHE A 642 8.17 9.33 -30.35
N ASP A 643 8.50 8.05 -30.46
CA ASP A 643 7.78 6.95 -29.81
C ASP A 643 7.94 6.89 -28.29
N ARG A 644 9.03 7.46 -27.76
CA ARG A 644 9.27 7.62 -26.32
C ARG A 644 8.42 8.71 -25.66
N ASP A 645 7.83 9.63 -26.43
CA ASP A 645 7.01 10.72 -25.86
C ASP A 645 5.65 10.18 -25.39
N GLU A 646 5.30 10.46 -24.14
CA GLU A 646 4.03 10.02 -23.55
C GLU A 646 2.80 10.51 -24.34
N TYR A 647 2.85 11.71 -24.93
CA TYR A 647 1.75 12.26 -25.72
C TYR A 647 1.80 11.88 -27.20
N TYR A 648 2.72 11.02 -27.63
CA TYR A 648 2.77 10.58 -29.02
C TYR A 648 1.49 9.87 -29.50
N PRO A 649 0.82 9.00 -28.70
CA PRO A 649 -0.48 8.44 -29.08
C PRO A 649 -1.56 9.52 -29.27
N LEU A 650 -1.56 10.56 -28.43
CA LEU A 650 -2.48 11.70 -28.53
C LEU A 650 -2.20 12.54 -29.79
N LEU A 651 -0.93 12.79 -30.10
CA LEU A 651 -0.53 13.44 -31.36
C LEU A 651 -0.96 12.65 -32.59
N LYS A 652 -1.06 11.32 -32.51
CA LYS A 652 -1.59 10.51 -33.62
C LYS A 652 -3.11 10.55 -33.72
N SER A 653 -3.82 10.71 -32.62
CA SER A 653 -5.29 10.70 -32.61
C SER A 653 -5.92 11.95 -33.20
N ILE A 654 -5.16 13.04 -33.39
CA ILE A 654 -5.66 14.26 -34.06
C ILE A 654 -5.72 14.10 -35.59
N GLU A 655 -5.19 13.00 -36.12
CA GLU A 655 -5.23 12.66 -37.55
C GLU A 655 -6.23 11.54 -37.83
N GLU A 656 -7.13 11.76 -38.78
CA GLU A 656 -8.04 10.75 -39.30
C GLU A 656 -7.45 10.09 -40.54
N VAL A 657 -6.99 8.86 -40.40
CA VAL A 657 -6.49 8.05 -41.50
C VAL A 657 -7.66 7.36 -42.22
N GLN A 658 -7.85 7.70 -43.49
CA GLN A 658 -8.88 7.13 -44.36
C GLN A 658 -8.44 5.75 -44.90
N GLU A 659 -9.39 4.95 -45.38
CA GLU A 659 -9.12 3.60 -45.92
C GLU A 659 -8.15 3.59 -47.12
N ASP A 660 -8.09 4.68 -47.89
CA ASP A 660 -7.18 4.86 -49.02
C ASP A 660 -5.76 5.32 -48.61
N GLY A 661 -5.53 5.48 -47.30
CA GLY A 661 -4.27 5.96 -46.73
C GLY A 661 -4.09 7.48 -46.74
N THR A 662 -5.10 8.24 -47.17
CA THR A 662 -5.11 9.70 -47.02
C THR A 662 -5.37 10.08 -45.57
N VAL A 663 -4.81 11.21 -45.13
CA VAL A 663 -4.93 11.69 -43.75
C VAL A 663 -5.68 13.01 -43.74
N ARG A 664 -6.66 13.14 -42.86
CA ARG A 664 -7.44 14.36 -42.60
C ARG A 664 -7.20 14.86 -41.18
N LYS A 665 -7.38 16.16 -40.98
CA LYS A 665 -7.46 16.76 -39.64
C LYS A 665 -8.71 16.24 -38.93
N GLY A 666 -8.56 15.79 -37.67
CA GLY A 666 -9.69 15.43 -36.81
C GLY A 666 -10.40 16.66 -36.23
N ASP A 667 -11.50 16.42 -35.52
CA ASP A 667 -12.40 17.47 -35.01
C ASP A 667 -11.73 18.52 -34.12
N ILE A 668 -10.68 18.15 -33.38
CA ILE A 668 -9.97 19.05 -32.46
C ILE A 668 -9.29 20.24 -33.16
N PHE A 669 -9.15 20.21 -34.49
CA PHE A 669 -8.65 21.34 -35.27
C PHE A 669 -9.73 22.41 -35.56
N PHE A 670 -11.01 22.10 -35.36
CA PHE A 670 -12.11 22.92 -35.84
C PHE A 670 -13.08 23.35 -34.73
N GLN A 671 -13.23 22.53 -33.68
CA GLN A 671 -14.23 22.76 -32.64
C GLN A 671 -13.75 22.25 -31.26
N ALA A 672 -14.45 22.69 -30.22
CA ALA A 672 -14.28 22.12 -28.89
C ALA A 672 -14.75 20.65 -28.89
N THR A 673 -13.91 19.77 -28.35
CA THR A 673 -14.16 18.33 -28.27
C THR A 673 -14.40 17.85 -26.83
N ILE A 674 -14.20 18.73 -25.84
CA ILE A 674 -14.46 18.47 -24.41
C ILE A 674 -15.78 19.15 -24.01
N ARG A 675 -16.71 18.39 -23.43
CA ARG A 675 -18.03 18.88 -23.02
C ARG A 675 -17.93 19.70 -21.73
N LYS A 676 -18.55 20.89 -21.72
CA LYS A 676 -18.72 21.71 -20.52
C LYS A 676 -19.66 21.02 -19.52
N ILE A 677 -19.25 20.93 -18.26
CA ILE A 677 -20.14 20.51 -17.16
C ILE A 677 -21.04 21.70 -16.83
N GLU A 678 -22.36 21.55 -17.02
CA GLU A 678 -23.34 22.56 -16.62
C GLU A 678 -23.91 22.19 -15.24
N GLU A 679 -23.97 23.15 -14.32
CA GLU A 679 -24.57 22.94 -13.00
C GLU A 679 -26.09 22.97 -13.10
N ILE A 680 -26.76 21.92 -12.60
CA ILE A 680 -28.21 21.93 -12.43
C ILE A 680 -28.54 22.84 -11.24
N THR A 681 -29.23 23.95 -11.52
CA THR A 681 -29.59 24.96 -10.52
C THR A 681 -31.02 24.82 -10.00
N GLN A 682 -31.88 24.04 -10.65
CA GLN A 682 -33.27 23.83 -10.21
C GLN A 682 -33.84 22.49 -10.71
N VAL A 683 -34.68 21.84 -9.90
CA VAL A 683 -35.49 20.65 -10.25
C VAL A 683 -36.96 20.85 -9.89
N GLU A 684 -37.84 19.95 -10.35
CA GLU A 684 -39.30 20.09 -10.17
C GLU A 684 -39.88 19.17 -9.08
N THR A 685 -39.12 18.17 -8.62
CA THR A 685 -39.58 17.19 -7.62
C THR A 685 -38.53 16.90 -6.53
N ALA A 686 -38.98 16.55 -5.33
CA ALA A 686 -38.10 16.08 -4.26
C ALA A 686 -37.31 14.81 -4.64
N GLN A 687 -37.86 13.93 -5.48
CA GLN A 687 -37.17 12.71 -5.93
C GLN A 687 -35.97 13.00 -6.83
N GLU A 688 -36.09 13.97 -7.74
CA GLU A 688 -34.97 14.45 -8.56
C GLU A 688 -33.92 15.14 -7.69
N ALA A 689 -34.36 15.93 -6.70
CA ALA A 689 -33.47 16.57 -5.74
C ALA A 689 -32.70 15.52 -4.92
N LEU A 690 -33.37 14.45 -4.48
CA LEU A 690 -32.76 13.34 -3.76
C LEU A 690 -31.71 12.64 -4.62
N GLN A 691 -32.02 12.33 -5.89
CA GLN A 691 -31.07 11.67 -6.78
C GLN A 691 -29.81 12.52 -7.01
N LEU A 692 -29.98 13.83 -7.17
CA LEU A 692 -28.85 14.76 -7.29
C LEU A 692 -28.08 14.89 -5.97
N SER A 693 -28.77 14.86 -4.84
CA SER A 693 -28.17 14.87 -3.50
C SER A 693 -27.31 13.64 -3.28
N ILE A 694 -27.80 12.45 -3.64
CA ILE A 694 -27.04 11.20 -3.55
C ILE A 694 -25.85 11.20 -4.54
N ASN A 695 -26.05 11.63 -5.79
CA ASN A 695 -24.96 11.65 -6.78
C ASN A 695 -23.84 12.64 -6.44
N ARG A 696 -24.15 13.79 -5.81
CA ARG A 696 -23.15 14.82 -5.48
C ARG A 696 -22.60 14.71 -4.08
N GLN A 697 -23.45 14.36 -3.10
CA GLN A 697 -23.12 14.41 -1.68
C GLN A 697 -23.10 13.04 -1.01
N MET A 698 -23.51 11.98 -1.72
CA MET A 698 -23.51 10.59 -1.24
C MET A 698 -24.35 10.37 0.03
N LYS A 699 -25.32 11.26 0.31
CA LYS A 699 -26.23 11.19 1.46
C LYS A 699 -27.54 11.91 1.16
N VAL A 700 -28.56 11.73 2.01
CA VAL A 700 -29.81 12.51 1.97
C VAL A 700 -29.55 13.89 2.58
N ASP A 701 -29.03 14.83 1.79
CA ASP A 701 -28.78 16.19 2.26
C ASP A 701 -29.97 17.12 1.97
N LEU A 702 -30.73 17.43 3.02
CA LEU A 702 -31.90 18.29 2.93
C LEU A 702 -31.55 19.75 2.61
N ASP A 703 -30.40 20.27 3.04
CA ASP A 703 -30.00 21.65 2.76
C ASP A 703 -29.68 21.84 1.28
N TYR A 704 -28.98 20.88 0.69
CA TYR A 704 -28.74 20.84 -0.74
C TYR A 704 -30.04 20.67 -1.53
N MET A 705 -30.92 19.77 -1.10
CA MET A 705 -32.20 19.57 -1.77
C MET A 705 -33.04 20.84 -1.77
N VAL A 706 -33.06 21.62 -0.68
CA VAL A 706 -33.70 22.95 -0.64
C VAL A 706 -33.08 23.91 -1.66
N SER A 707 -31.76 23.86 -1.88
CA SER A 707 -31.06 24.77 -2.80
C SER A 707 -31.46 24.59 -4.26
N ILE A 708 -31.78 23.37 -4.68
CA ILE A 708 -32.19 23.04 -6.07
C ILE A 708 -33.71 22.81 -6.19
N TYR A 709 -34.39 22.57 -5.08
CA TYR A 709 -35.83 22.43 -4.99
C TYR A 709 -36.36 23.31 -3.85
N PRO A 710 -36.65 24.60 -4.11
CA PRO A 710 -36.85 25.62 -3.08
C PRO A 710 -38.22 25.49 -2.40
N LYS A 711 -38.40 24.37 -1.69
CA LYS A 711 -39.48 24.08 -0.75
C LYS A 711 -38.90 23.87 0.63
N ASP A 712 -39.72 24.04 1.66
CA ASP A 712 -39.31 23.82 3.04
C ASP A 712 -38.93 22.34 3.26
N LYS A 713 -37.98 22.08 4.17
CA LYS A 713 -37.46 20.71 4.43
C LYS A 713 -38.59 19.74 4.81
N GLU A 714 -39.60 20.22 5.52
CA GLU A 714 -40.79 19.46 5.90
C GLU A 714 -41.55 18.98 4.67
N ILE A 715 -41.74 19.85 3.67
CA ILE A 715 -42.44 19.50 2.43
C ILE A 715 -41.60 18.49 1.63
N ILE A 716 -40.27 18.64 1.63
CA ILE A 716 -39.37 17.70 0.96
C ILE A 716 -39.43 16.32 1.62
N ILE A 717 -39.39 16.25 2.96
CA ILE A 717 -39.52 15.00 3.72
C ILE A 717 -40.89 14.36 3.45
N ASP A 718 -41.95 15.16 3.47
CA ASP A 718 -43.32 14.70 3.19
C ASP A 718 -43.47 14.19 1.76
N GLU A 719 -42.84 14.81 0.76
CA GLU A 719 -42.88 14.35 -0.64
C GLU A 719 -42.06 13.07 -0.87
N LEU A 720 -40.97 12.89 -0.13
CA LEU A 720 -40.14 11.69 -0.26
C LEU A 720 -40.76 10.46 0.40
N GLU A 721 -41.65 10.65 1.37
CA GLU A 721 -42.34 9.61 2.13
C GLU A 721 -41.44 8.38 2.37
N ASP A 722 -41.73 7.27 1.67
CA ASP A 722 -41.16 5.93 1.82
C ASP A 722 -39.79 5.75 1.16
N SER A 723 -39.27 6.79 0.53
CA SER A 723 -37.97 6.81 -0.14
C SER A 723 -36.81 7.05 0.82
N ILE A 724 -37.08 7.59 2.01
CA ILE A 724 -36.07 7.86 3.05
C ILE A 724 -36.57 7.43 4.44
N PHE A 725 -35.65 7.09 5.33
CA PHE A 725 -35.92 6.69 6.72
C PHE A 725 -34.92 7.34 7.67
N ILE A 726 -35.36 7.70 8.88
CA ILE A 726 -34.46 8.21 9.93
C ILE A 726 -33.71 7.02 10.55
N ASN A 727 -32.38 7.04 10.55
CA ASN A 727 -31.58 6.06 11.28
C ASN A 727 -31.69 6.31 12.80
N PRO A 728 -32.24 5.36 13.60
CA PRO A 728 -32.40 5.54 15.04
C PRO A 728 -31.10 5.79 15.82
N THR A 729 -29.97 5.30 15.31
CA THR A 729 -28.65 5.46 15.95
C THR A 729 -28.02 6.83 15.69
N LYS A 730 -28.39 7.49 14.58
CA LYS A 730 -27.95 8.85 14.23
C LYS A 730 -28.85 9.91 14.86
N TYR A 731 -30.10 9.57 15.17
CA TYR A 731 -31.09 10.51 15.70
C TYR A 731 -30.78 10.96 17.14
N GLN A 732 -30.54 12.26 17.31
CA GLN A 732 -30.29 12.90 18.61
C GLN A 732 -31.36 13.93 19.01
N GLY A 733 -32.56 13.85 18.41
CA GLY A 733 -33.66 14.77 18.66
C GLY A 733 -33.85 15.88 17.61
N ASP A 734 -33.06 15.86 16.54
CA ASP A 734 -33.18 16.77 15.40
C ASP A 734 -33.39 15.96 14.11
N ILE A 735 -34.53 16.19 13.45
CA ILE A 735 -34.88 15.52 12.19
C ILE A 735 -34.26 16.20 10.97
N TYR A 736 -33.68 17.40 11.10
CA TYR A 736 -33.04 18.09 9.97
C TYR A 736 -31.53 17.88 9.91
N GLY A 737 -30.97 17.17 10.89
CA GLY A 737 -29.58 16.76 10.91
C GLY A 737 -29.28 15.61 9.94
N ASP A 738 -28.04 15.12 9.99
CA ASP A 738 -27.58 13.98 9.20
C ASP A 738 -28.10 12.66 9.76
N VAL A 739 -29.42 12.47 9.67
CA VAL A 739 -30.15 11.34 10.27
C VAL A 739 -30.91 10.52 9.24
N TRP A 740 -31.06 11.00 8.01
CA TRP A 740 -31.83 10.35 6.95
C TRP A 740 -30.95 9.43 6.09
N GLU A 741 -31.46 8.24 5.83
CA GLU A 741 -30.89 7.27 4.90
C GLU A 741 -31.91 6.96 3.80
N THR A 742 -31.44 6.58 2.61
CA THR A 742 -32.34 6.12 1.55
C THR A 742 -33.02 4.81 1.94
N ARG A 743 -34.15 4.49 1.32
CA ARG A 743 -34.83 3.22 1.51
C ARG A 743 -33.90 2.03 1.29
N GLU A 744 -33.11 2.07 0.23
CA GLU A 744 -32.19 1.00 -0.17
C GLU A 744 -31.09 0.80 0.87
N GLU A 745 -30.56 1.88 1.43
CA GLU A 745 -29.54 1.84 2.48
C GLU A 745 -30.13 1.39 3.82
N TYR A 746 -31.28 1.95 4.21
CA TYR A 746 -31.89 1.66 5.51
C TYR A 746 -32.43 0.22 5.59
N LEU A 747 -33.08 -0.28 4.53
CA LEU A 747 -33.71 -1.62 4.50
C LEU A 747 -32.77 -2.74 4.00
N SER A 748 -31.46 -2.50 3.94
CA SER A 748 -30.45 -3.51 3.61
C SER A 748 -29.43 -3.71 4.75
N GLY A 749 -28.59 -4.75 4.63
CA GLY A 749 -27.65 -5.14 5.68
C GLY A 749 -28.30 -5.94 6.80
N ASP A 750 -27.89 -5.72 8.06
CA ASP A 750 -28.46 -6.40 9.22
C ASP A 750 -29.82 -5.80 9.62
N VAL A 751 -30.85 -6.14 8.85
CA VAL A 751 -32.24 -5.69 9.08
C VAL A 751 -32.85 -6.24 10.38
N LYS A 752 -32.24 -7.26 11.00
CA LYS A 752 -32.68 -7.78 12.31
C LYS A 752 -32.21 -6.87 13.42
N GLN A 753 -30.94 -6.48 13.40
CA GLN A 753 -30.39 -5.52 14.34
C GLN A 753 -31.08 -4.15 14.19
N LYS A 754 -31.23 -3.65 12.96
CA LYS A 754 -31.95 -2.40 12.70
C LYS A 754 -33.40 -2.42 13.21
N LEU A 755 -34.09 -3.57 13.11
CA LEU A 755 -35.44 -3.73 13.67
C LEU A 755 -35.44 -3.67 15.21
N ALA A 756 -34.44 -4.26 15.85
CA ALA A 756 -34.28 -4.19 17.30
C ALA A 756 -34.00 -2.75 17.78
N GLU A 757 -33.12 -2.04 17.07
CA GLU A 757 -32.80 -0.63 17.33
C GLU A 757 -34.02 0.28 17.15
N ALA A 758 -34.78 0.09 16.07
CA ALA A 758 -36.04 0.82 15.84
C ALA A 758 -37.10 0.53 16.91
N LYS A 759 -37.19 -0.72 17.40
CA LYS A 759 -38.09 -1.12 18.51
C LYS A 759 -37.67 -0.53 19.86
N LEU A 760 -36.39 -0.28 20.07
CA LEU A 760 -35.93 0.42 21.28
C LEU A 760 -36.19 1.92 21.17
N ALA A 761 -35.92 2.50 20.00
CA ALA A 761 -36.10 3.94 19.77
C ALA A 761 -37.58 4.38 19.81
N ILE A 762 -38.53 3.50 19.45
CA ILE A 762 -39.96 3.80 19.52
C ILE A 762 -40.48 4.03 20.94
N GLU A 763 -39.81 3.48 21.97
CA GLU A 763 -40.17 3.71 23.38
C GLU A 763 -39.96 5.18 23.76
N SER A 764 -39.00 5.84 23.12
CA SER A 764 -38.67 7.25 23.35
C SER A 764 -39.33 8.19 22.34
N TYR A 765 -39.51 7.75 21.09
CA TYR A 765 -40.02 8.57 19.98
C TYR A 765 -41.03 7.80 19.11
N PRO A 766 -42.26 7.58 19.63
CA PRO A 766 -43.23 6.70 18.97
C PRO A 766 -43.71 7.18 17.60
N GLU A 767 -43.85 8.48 17.41
CA GLU A 767 -44.38 9.06 16.16
C GLU A 767 -43.36 9.01 15.00
N ILE A 768 -42.07 8.86 15.30
CA ILE A 768 -40.98 8.91 14.32
C ILE A 768 -40.66 7.50 13.79
N PHE A 769 -40.50 6.52 14.70
CA PHE A 769 -39.98 5.19 14.33
C PHE A 769 -41.05 4.15 14.00
N GLN A 770 -42.34 4.46 14.11
CA GLN A 770 -43.43 3.55 13.76
C GLN A 770 -43.34 3.09 12.29
N LYS A 771 -42.98 4.00 11.39
CA LYS A 771 -42.77 3.73 9.97
C LYS A 771 -41.57 2.81 9.74
N ASN A 772 -40.46 3.07 10.43
CA ASN A 772 -39.25 2.26 10.34
C ASN A 772 -39.50 0.81 10.75
N ILE A 773 -40.22 0.59 11.85
CA ILE A 773 -40.58 -0.77 12.30
C ILE A 773 -41.41 -1.47 11.24
N SER A 774 -42.44 -0.80 10.71
CA SER A 774 -43.34 -1.38 9.72
C SER A 774 -42.59 -1.82 8.45
N ALA A 775 -41.64 -1.00 7.98
CA ALA A 775 -40.83 -1.31 6.80
C ALA A 775 -39.79 -2.42 7.06
N LEU A 776 -39.14 -2.42 8.23
CA LEU A 776 -38.17 -3.45 8.61
C LEU A 776 -38.84 -4.80 8.91
N GLU A 777 -40.06 -4.83 9.45
CA GLU A 777 -40.82 -6.08 9.66
C GLU A 777 -41.19 -6.75 8.32
N GLN A 778 -41.51 -5.96 7.30
CA GLN A 778 -41.75 -6.47 5.94
C GLN A 778 -40.47 -6.92 5.23
N SER A 779 -39.33 -6.35 5.62
CA SER A 779 -38.02 -6.63 5.02
C SER A 779 -37.25 -7.75 5.74
N GLN A 780 -37.89 -8.46 6.67
CA GLN A 780 -37.22 -9.56 7.39
C GLN A 780 -36.97 -10.74 6.44
N PRO A 781 -35.73 -11.27 6.38
CA PRO A 781 -35.45 -12.46 5.62
C PRO A 781 -36.22 -13.64 6.24
N THR A 782 -36.69 -14.55 5.38
CA THR A 782 -37.36 -15.78 5.83
C THR A 782 -36.45 -16.52 6.81
N PRO A 783 -36.92 -16.86 8.02
CA PRO A 783 -36.13 -17.66 8.95
C PRO A 783 -35.72 -18.97 8.29
N LEU A 784 -34.42 -19.25 8.28
CA LEU A 784 -33.89 -20.52 7.80
C LEU A 784 -34.44 -21.65 8.67
N LYS A 785 -34.96 -22.70 8.05
CA LYS A 785 -35.33 -23.92 8.79
C LYS A 785 -34.05 -24.69 9.12
N ALA A 786 -34.11 -25.59 10.10
CA ALA A 786 -32.96 -26.43 10.47
C ALA A 786 -32.36 -27.23 9.28
N GLY A 787 -33.17 -27.55 8.26
CA GLY A 787 -32.70 -28.21 7.03
C GLY A 787 -32.19 -27.27 5.94
N ASP A 788 -32.39 -25.96 6.08
CA ASP A 788 -31.85 -24.91 5.19
C ASP A 788 -30.53 -24.33 5.74
N ILE A 789 -30.12 -24.77 6.93
CA ILE A 789 -28.87 -24.40 7.60
C ILE A 789 -27.85 -25.51 7.33
N ASP A 790 -27.02 -25.31 6.31
CA ASP A 790 -25.85 -26.17 6.11
C ASP A 790 -24.82 -25.88 7.19
N TYR A 791 -24.41 -26.93 7.92
CA TYR A 791 -23.39 -26.83 8.95
C TYR A 791 -22.27 -27.84 8.69
N SER A 792 -21.07 -27.48 9.12
CA SER A 792 -19.89 -28.35 9.09
C SER A 792 -19.56 -28.74 10.52
N LEU A 793 -19.25 -30.01 10.77
CA LEU A 793 -18.68 -30.44 12.06
C LEU A 793 -17.36 -29.69 12.30
N GLY A 794 -17.31 -28.95 13.42
CA GLY A 794 -16.25 -27.99 13.77
C GLY A 794 -16.64 -26.51 13.59
N ALA A 795 -17.86 -26.20 13.15
CA ALA A 795 -18.35 -24.83 13.12
C ALA A 795 -18.41 -24.24 14.53
N THR A 796 -17.75 -23.10 14.74
CA THR A 796 -17.50 -22.46 16.05
C THR A 796 -18.75 -22.08 16.86
N TRP A 797 -19.94 -22.12 16.27
CA TRP A 797 -21.22 -21.81 16.93
C TRP A 797 -22.02 -23.07 17.32
N ILE A 798 -21.56 -24.27 16.92
CA ILE A 798 -22.08 -25.54 17.43
C ILE A 798 -21.27 -25.86 18.69
N PRO A 799 -21.88 -25.89 19.89
CA PRO A 799 -21.17 -26.14 21.13
C PRO A 799 -20.45 -27.50 21.08
N THR A 800 -19.21 -27.52 21.56
CA THR A 800 -18.42 -28.75 21.72
C THR A 800 -18.73 -29.46 23.02
#